data_AF-A0AAW2WAE5-F1
#
_entry.id   AF-A0AAW2WAE5-F1
#
_cell.length_a   1.000
_cell.length_b   1.000
_cell.length_c   1.000
_cell.angle_alpha   90.00
_cell.angle_beta   90.00
_cell.angle_gamma   90.00
#
_symmetry.space_group_name_H-M   'P 1'
#
loop_
_entity.id
_entity.type
_entity.pdbx_description
1 polymer ?
#
loop_
_entity_poly.entity_id
_entity_poly.type
_entity_poly.pdbx_seq_one_letter_code
_entity_poly.pdbx_strand_id
1 'polypeptide(L)'
;MGANHSREDLDLSDSESESESQETTHQESESEDTYGTPSSHPSDHKRTDPETPSSLDEVEARLKALKLKYNNKNGSSLKNAVKLYLHVGGVHTANSKWVVAEKHVSYAFAKTASNDDDDDDYENEEGSDPNSWWVLKIGSKVRAKIDENLQLKAFKEQRRVDFVANGVWAIKFFSPEEWDSFTKTYQDCLFANTYGYEANDENKLKVYGKDFLGWANPEAADDSMWEDAEENLMKTPPAKTPLKEGHDLTEEFEEAAANGSAIQSLALGALDNSFLVSDSGIQVVRNYNHGIQGKGIYVNFDDGKLSARRGANANYLTPRKALLMKAETNMLLMSPMNELKPHSKGLHQLDIETGKVVSEWRFEKDGADITMRDITNDSKGAQMDPSGSTFLGLDDNRLCRWDMRDRRGMVQNIVNESTPVLNWTQGHQFSRGTNFQCFATTGDGSIVVGSLDGKIRLYSISSMRQAKTAFPGLGSPITHVDVTYDGKWILGTTDTYLILICSLFTDKDGKTKTGFSGRMGNRIAAPRLLKLNPLDSHMAGANKFRNAQFSWVTENGKQERHLVATVGKFSVIWNFQQVKDGSHECYQNQVGLKSCYCYKIVLKDDSIVDSRFMHEKFAVSDSPEAPLVVATPMKVSSFSISSRRLQM
;
A
#
# COMPACT_ATOMS: atom_id res chain seq x y z
N MET A 1 -2.87 -16.20 17.10
CA MET A 1 -2.44 -17.53 16.62
C MET A 1 -2.40 -17.50 15.10
N GLY A 2 -1.27 -17.88 14.49
CA GLY A 2 -1.12 -18.07 13.02
C GLY A 2 0.20 -17.55 12.45
N ALA A 3 1.30 -18.29 12.59
CA ALA A 3 2.63 -17.98 12.03
C ALA A 3 2.66 -18.23 10.51
N ASN A 4 2.70 -17.19 9.68
CA ASN A 4 2.38 -17.32 8.25
C ASN A 4 3.23 -16.44 7.30
N HIS A 5 4.55 -16.40 7.45
CA HIS A 5 5.42 -15.89 6.36
C HIS A 5 6.46 -16.92 5.88
N SER A 6 6.77 -17.95 6.67
CA SER A 6 7.72 -19.01 6.26
C SER A 6 7.12 -20.17 5.45
N ARG A 7 5.87 -20.07 4.98
CA ARG A 7 5.18 -21.15 4.23
C ARG A 7 4.84 -20.78 2.78
N GLU A 8 5.03 -19.52 2.39
CA GLU A 8 4.75 -19.06 1.02
C GLU A 8 5.83 -19.52 0.02
N ASP A 9 7.05 -19.76 0.51
CA ASP A 9 8.19 -20.28 -0.28
C ASP A 9 8.24 -21.81 -0.38
N LEU A 10 7.10 -22.50 -0.26
CA LEU A 10 7.08 -23.91 -0.62
C LEU A 10 7.38 -24.04 -2.11
N ASP A 11 8.63 -24.42 -2.40
CA ASP A 11 9.10 -24.91 -3.68
C ASP A 11 8.01 -25.81 -4.26
N LEU A 12 7.64 -25.52 -5.51
CA LEU A 12 6.88 -26.43 -6.36
C LEU A 12 7.76 -27.66 -6.62
N SER A 13 7.95 -28.51 -5.60
CA SER A 13 8.63 -29.78 -5.67
C SER A 13 7.72 -30.75 -6.41
N ASP A 14 7.93 -30.86 -7.71
CA ASP A 14 7.36 -31.92 -8.54
C ASP A 14 8.02 -33.26 -8.13
N SER A 15 7.59 -33.83 -7.00
CA SER A 15 7.89 -35.22 -6.63
C SER A 15 6.69 -36.10 -7.02
N GLU A 16 6.64 -36.46 -8.30
CA GLU A 16 5.75 -37.53 -8.79
C GLU A 16 6.31 -38.87 -8.28
N SER A 17 5.71 -39.42 -7.22
CA SER A 17 5.87 -40.84 -6.85
C SER A 17 4.64 -41.59 -7.36
N GLU A 18 4.85 -42.39 -8.40
CA GLU A 18 3.86 -43.36 -8.85
C GLU A 18 3.67 -44.41 -7.75
N SER A 19 2.46 -44.48 -7.22
CA SER A 19 2.04 -45.47 -6.25
C SER A 19 1.47 -46.66 -7.03
N GLU A 20 2.33 -47.63 -7.38
CA GLU A 20 1.87 -48.97 -7.71
C GLU A 20 1.64 -49.76 -6.42
N SER A 21 0.38 -50.10 -6.20
CA SER A 21 -0.09 -51.07 -5.23
C SER A 21 0.42 -52.47 -5.60
N GLN A 22 1.19 -53.11 -4.71
CA GLN A 22 1.24 -54.57 -4.68
C GLN A 22 1.50 -55.13 -3.29
N GLU A 23 0.72 -56.17 -3.00
CA GLU A 23 0.56 -56.85 -1.73
C GLU A 23 1.84 -57.51 -1.20
N THR A 24 1.84 -57.61 0.13
CA THR A 24 2.80 -58.29 0.98
C THR A 24 3.00 -59.76 0.60
N THR A 25 4.26 -60.18 0.45
CA THR A 25 4.68 -61.52 0.90
C THR A 25 6.10 -61.45 1.45
N HIS A 26 6.21 -61.80 2.73
CA HIS A 26 7.46 -61.94 3.49
C HIS A 26 8.37 -63.01 2.89
N GLN A 27 9.67 -62.74 2.81
CA GLN A 27 10.69 -63.75 3.09
C GLN A 27 11.99 -63.08 3.55
N GLU A 28 12.34 -63.40 4.80
CA GLU A 28 13.61 -63.14 5.46
C GLU A 28 14.71 -64.01 4.83
N SER A 29 15.92 -63.46 4.65
CA SER A 29 17.16 -64.14 5.04
C SER A 29 18.39 -63.29 4.69
N GLU A 30 19.00 -62.76 5.75
CA GLU A 30 20.42 -62.87 6.12
C GLU A 30 21.51 -62.69 5.06
N SER A 31 22.33 -61.68 5.36
CA SER A 31 23.72 -61.47 4.97
C SER A 31 24.64 -62.63 5.36
N GLU A 32 25.59 -62.98 4.50
CA GLU A 32 27.04 -62.99 4.82
C GLU A 32 27.91 -63.34 3.60
N ASP A 33 28.92 -62.49 3.41
CA ASP A 33 30.28 -62.67 2.86
C ASP A 33 30.68 -63.91 2.02
N THR A 34 31.37 -63.66 0.91
CA THR A 34 32.84 -63.84 0.76
C THR A 34 33.25 -64.11 -0.69
N TYR A 35 34.29 -63.40 -1.14
CA TYR A 35 35.00 -63.56 -2.41
C TYR A 35 35.71 -64.93 -2.56
N GLY A 36 35.70 -65.51 -3.77
CA GLY A 36 36.60 -66.61 -4.15
C GLY A 36 36.41 -67.13 -5.58
N THR A 37 37.37 -66.81 -6.46
CA THR A 37 37.57 -67.37 -7.83
C THR A 37 38.87 -68.20 -7.80
N PRO A 38 39.28 -69.03 -8.80
CA PRO A 38 38.61 -69.77 -9.90
C PRO A 38 39.01 -71.29 -9.95
N SER A 39 38.43 -72.09 -10.87
CA SER A 39 39.19 -72.98 -11.81
C SER A 39 38.32 -74.01 -12.60
N SER A 40 38.47 -73.96 -13.93
CA SER A 40 38.47 -74.98 -15.01
C SER A 40 37.34 -76.02 -15.28
N HIS A 41 36.64 -75.79 -16.42
CA HIS A 41 36.27 -76.67 -17.59
C HIS A 41 35.58 -78.05 -17.43
N PRO A 42 34.97 -78.64 -18.51
CA PRO A 42 34.14 -78.07 -19.60
C PRO A 42 32.88 -78.94 -19.91
N SER A 43 31.82 -78.38 -20.50
CA SER A 43 30.91 -79.16 -21.36
C SER A 43 30.02 -78.27 -22.23
N ASP A 44 30.03 -78.60 -23.53
CA ASP A 44 29.29 -78.02 -24.64
C ASP A 44 27.77 -77.90 -24.40
N HIS A 45 27.22 -76.70 -24.63
CA HIS A 45 25.92 -76.53 -25.29
C HIS A 45 25.86 -75.17 -26.00
N LYS A 46 25.45 -75.24 -27.27
CA LYS A 46 25.32 -74.18 -28.28
C LYS A 46 24.80 -72.84 -27.72
N ARG A 47 25.64 -71.80 -27.79
CA ARG A 47 25.20 -70.39 -27.80
C ARG A 47 24.75 -70.01 -29.21
N THR A 48 23.50 -69.59 -29.35
CA THR A 48 23.14 -68.54 -30.30
C THR A 48 23.14 -67.24 -29.52
N ASP A 49 24.21 -66.46 -29.65
CA ASP A 49 24.24 -65.09 -29.14
C ASP A 49 23.18 -64.26 -29.89
N PRO A 50 22.46 -63.34 -29.23
CA PRO A 50 21.63 -62.37 -29.93
C PRO A 50 22.55 -61.44 -30.74
N GLU A 51 22.33 -61.40 -32.05
CA GLU A 51 23.03 -60.49 -32.96
C GLU A 51 22.95 -59.05 -32.46
N THR A 52 24.12 -58.44 -32.26
CA THR A 52 24.25 -56.98 -32.20
C THR A 52 23.75 -56.37 -33.51
N PRO A 53 22.82 -55.40 -33.48
CA PRO A 53 22.27 -54.81 -34.69
C PRO A 53 23.38 -54.10 -35.48
N SER A 54 23.40 -54.36 -36.78
CA SER A 54 24.49 -53.94 -37.67
C SER A 54 24.31 -52.53 -38.25
N SER A 55 23.20 -51.86 -37.95
CA SER A 55 22.96 -50.47 -38.34
C SER A 55 21.96 -49.75 -37.44
N LEU A 56 22.05 -48.42 -37.42
CA LEU A 56 21.08 -47.52 -36.76
C LEU A 56 19.65 -47.70 -37.29
N ASP A 57 19.51 -48.11 -38.55
CA ASP A 57 18.21 -48.32 -39.20
C ASP A 57 17.45 -49.53 -38.61
N GLU A 58 18.16 -50.57 -38.16
CA GLU A 58 17.58 -51.74 -37.51
C GLU A 58 17.07 -51.43 -36.10
N VAL A 59 17.77 -50.53 -35.39
CA VAL A 59 17.38 -50.02 -34.08
C VAL A 59 16.15 -49.13 -34.22
N GLU A 60 16.10 -48.28 -35.26
CA GLU A 60 14.94 -47.43 -35.56
C GLU A 60 13.71 -48.25 -35.97
N ALA A 61 13.90 -49.34 -36.73
CA ALA A 61 12.82 -50.26 -37.10
C ALA A 61 12.23 -51.00 -35.88
N ARG A 62 13.08 -51.42 -34.93
CA ARG A 62 12.61 -52.04 -33.67
C ARG A 62 11.95 -51.04 -32.71
N LEU A 63 12.41 -49.79 -32.68
CA LEU A 63 11.77 -48.69 -31.93
C LEU A 63 10.42 -48.28 -32.54
N LYS A 64 10.26 -48.33 -33.87
CA LYS A 64 8.97 -48.11 -34.55
C LYS A 64 7.98 -49.27 -34.35
N ALA A 65 8.47 -50.51 -34.21
CA ALA A 65 7.64 -51.69 -33.96
C ALA A 65 7.10 -51.74 -32.51
N LEU A 66 7.86 -51.20 -31.56
CA LEU A 66 7.39 -50.95 -30.20
C LEU A 66 6.51 -49.70 -30.23
N LYS A 67 5.18 -49.88 -30.25
CA LYS A 67 4.18 -48.81 -30.14
C LYS A 67 4.21 -48.12 -28.76
N LEU A 68 5.34 -47.52 -28.38
CA LEU A 68 5.35 -46.42 -27.44
C LEU A 68 4.57 -45.29 -28.10
N LYS A 69 3.48 -44.88 -27.46
CA LYS A 69 2.72 -43.68 -27.81
C LYS A 69 3.58 -42.44 -27.54
N TYR A 70 4.70 -42.29 -28.24
CA TYR A 70 5.22 -40.97 -28.50
C TYR A 70 4.23 -40.33 -29.45
N ASN A 71 3.47 -39.40 -28.89
CA ASN A 71 2.58 -38.52 -29.60
C ASN A 71 3.45 -37.66 -30.52
N ASN A 72 3.84 -38.23 -31.66
CA ASN A 72 4.58 -37.57 -32.71
C ASN A 72 3.59 -36.67 -33.46
N LYS A 73 3.18 -35.60 -32.79
CA LYS A 73 2.70 -34.41 -33.47
C LYS A 73 3.96 -33.59 -33.74
N ASN A 74 4.17 -33.26 -35.01
CA ASN A 74 4.77 -31.98 -35.39
C ASN A 74 3.91 -30.86 -34.77
N GLY A 75 4.03 -30.67 -33.46
CA GLY A 75 3.37 -29.61 -32.74
C GLY A 75 4.08 -28.33 -33.11
N SER A 76 3.36 -27.39 -33.71
CA SER A 76 3.78 -25.99 -33.63
C SER A 76 4.19 -25.74 -32.19
N SER A 77 5.44 -25.38 -31.94
CA SER A 77 5.84 -24.82 -30.66
C SER A 77 4.80 -23.76 -30.33
N LEU A 78 3.99 -24.00 -29.29
CA LEU A 78 2.99 -23.04 -28.85
C LEU A 78 3.78 -21.78 -28.46
N LYS A 79 3.73 -20.76 -29.31
CA LYS A 79 4.38 -19.48 -29.01
C LYS A 79 3.79 -18.96 -27.70
N ASN A 80 4.65 -18.46 -26.81
CA ASN A 80 4.25 -17.95 -25.49
C ASN A 80 3.62 -19.02 -24.57
N ALA A 81 4.10 -20.27 -24.62
CA ALA A 81 3.62 -21.34 -23.73
C ALA A 81 4.07 -21.12 -22.28
N VAL A 82 3.17 -21.35 -21.33
CA VAL A 82 3.41 -21.32 -19.88
C VAL A 82 2.69 -22.46 -19.17
N LYS A 83 3.12 -22.76 -17.94
CA LYS A 83 2.32 -23.54 -16.98
C LYS A 83 1.44 -22.57 -16.18
N LEU A 84 0.14 -22.84 -16.11
CA LEU A 84 -0.83 -22.02 -15.38
C LEU A 84 -1.28 -22.74 -14.10
N TYR A 85 -1.25 -22.02 -12.99
CA TYR A 85 -1.65 -22.48 -11.67
C TYR A 85 -2.76 -21.57 -11.12
N LEU A 86 -3.70 -22.17 -10.40
CA LEU A 86 -4.72 -21.48 -9.63
C LEU A 86 -4.46 -21.73 -8.15
N HIS A 87 -4.50 -20.67 -7.35
CA HIS A 87 -4.48 -20.80 -5.90
C HIS A 87 -5.88 -21.19 -5.39
N VAL A 88 -5.96 -22.29 -4.65
CA VAL A 88 -7.23 -22.83 -4.11
C VAL A 88 -7.13 -22.95 -2.59
N GLY A 89 -8.23 -22.65 -1.91
CA GLY A 89 -8.31 -22.61 -0.44
C GLY A 89 -8.23 -21.19 0.12
N GLY A 90 -8.80 -20.97 1.30
CA GLY A 90 -8.66 -19.70 1.99
C GLY A 90 -7.21 -19.48 2.43
N VAL A 91 -6.70 -18.27 2.27
CA VAL A 91 -5.27 -17.87 2.43
C VAL A 91 -4.70 -18.12 3.84
N HIS A 92 -5.53 -18.49 4.82
CA HIS A 92 -5.09 -18.91 6.16
C HIS A 92 -5.69 -20.24 6.61
N THR A 93 -6.13 -21.06 5.66
CA THR A 93 -6.62 -22.41 5.93
C THR A 93 -5.51 -23.43 5.69
N ALA A 94 -5.49 -24.52 6.45
CA ALA A 94 -4.54 -25.62 6.26
C ALA A 94 -4.62 -26.27 4.84
N ASN A 95 -5.65 -25.93 4.06
CA ASN A 95 -5.92 -26.46 2.73
C ASN A 95 -5.50 -25.52 1.58
N SER A 96 -4.84 -24.39 1.90
CA SER A 96 -4.33 -23.44 0.92
C SER A 96 -3.23 -24.07 0.06
N LYS A 97 -3.40 -24.15 -1.26
CA LYS A 97 -2.39 -24.71 -2.17
C LYS A 97 -2.51 -24.19 -3.61
N TRP A 98 -1.38 -24.20 -4.30
CA TRP A 98 -1.32 -24.03 -5.75
C TRP A 98 -1.73 -25.33 -6.45
N VAL A 99 -2.68 -25.25 -7.38
CA VAL A 99 -3.14 -26.37 -8.20
C VAL A 99 -2.83 -26.08 -9.65
N VAL A 100 -2.27 -27.05 -10.37
CA VAL A 100 -2.05 -26.93 -11.82
C VAL A 100 -3.40 -26.82 -12.51
N ALA A 101 -3.67 -25.66 -13.12
CA ALA A 101 -4.86 -25.43 -13.91
C ALA A 101 -4.65 -25.94 -15.35
N GLU A 102 -3.50 -25.66 -15.95
CA GLU A 102 -3.09 -26.14 -17.28
C GLU A 102 -1.57 -26.34 -17.36
N LYS A 103 -1.12 -27.49 -17.89
CA LYS A 103 0.31 -27.81 -18.01
C LYS A 103 1.01 -27.09 -19.17
N HIS A 104 0.28 -26.78 -20.25
CA HIS A 104 0.79 -26.07 -21.42
C HIS A 104 -0.33 -25.20 -21.98
N VAL A 105 -0.24 -23.89 -21.78
CA VAL A 105 -1.22 -22.92 -22.26
C VAL A 105 -0.50 -21.69 -22.80
N SER A 106 -1.00 -21.07 -23.87
CA SER A 106 -0.42 -19.86 -24.44
C SER A 106 -0.98 -18.59 -23.79
N TYR A 107 -0.14 -17.59 -23.58
CA TYR A 107 -0.57 -16.23 -23.23
C TYR A 107 -0.47 -15.27 -24.42
N ALA A 108 -1.31 -14.23 -24.40
CA ALA A 108 -1.28 -13.14 -25.36
C ALA A 108 -1.64 -11.80 -24.70
N PHE A 109 -1.03 -10.74 -25.20
CA PHE A 109 -1.40 -9.35 -24.92
C PHE A 109 -2.23 -8.87 -26.11
N ALA A 110 -3.49 -8.48 -25.86
CA ALA A 110 -4.41 -8.08 -26.93
C ALA A 110 -5.03 -6.72 -26.60
N LYS A 111 -5.27 -5.88 -27.62
CA LYS A 111 -6.13 -4.71 -27.48
C LYS A 111 -7.59 -5.12 -27.65
N THR A 112 -8.47 -4.56 -26.84
CA THR A 112 -9.93 -4.76 -26.94
C THR A 112 -10.66 -3.47 -26.57
N ALA A 113 -11.85 -3.28 -27.13
CA ALA A 113 -12.74 -2.15 -26.85
C ALA A 113 -14.02 -2.57 -26.09
N SER A 114 -14.23 -3.87 -25.87
CA SER A 114 -15.44 -4.43 -25.23
C SER A 114 -15.09 -5.31 -24.01
N ASN A 115 -15.99 -5.34 -23.03
CA ASN A 115 -15.88 -6.24 -21.89
C ASN A 115 -16.41 -7.65 -22.20
N ASP A 116 -17.09 -7.85 -23.34
CA ASP A 116 -17.73 -9.11 -23.67
C ASP A 116 -16.70 -10.16 -24.10
N ASP A 117 -17.03 -11.42 -23.80
CA ASP A 117 -16.22 -12.60 -24.14
C ASP A 117 -16.41 -13.04 -25.60
N ASP A 118 -17.37 -12.42 -26.30
CA ASP A 118 -17.72 -12.68 -27.70
C ASP A 118 -17.11 -11.61 -28.62
N ASP A 119 -15.79 -11.67 -28.86
CA ASP A 119 -15.21 -11.00 -30.02
C ASP A 119 -14.54 -12.08 -30.88
N ASP A 120 -15.22 -12.41 -32.00
CA ASP A 120 -14.58 -12.96 -33.18
C ASP A 120 -13.39 -12.06 -33.54
N ASP A 121 -12.21 -12.67 -33.65
CA ASP A 121 -10.94 -12.02 -34.02
C ASP A 121 -11.05 -11.34 -35.40
N TYR A 122 -11.62 -10.13 -35.45
CA TYR A 122 -11.39 -9.21 -36.53
C TYR A 122 -10.18 -8.36 -36.15
N GLU A 123 -9.01 -8.77 -36.64
CA GLU A 123 -7.84 -7.91 -36.77
C GLU A 123 -8.24 -6.69 -37.60
N ASN A 124 -8.74 -5.64 -36.95
CA ASN A 124 -8.82 -4.31 -37.56
C ASN A 124 -7.39 -3.74 -37.60
N GLU A 125 -6.61 -4.21 -38.58
CA GLU A 125 -5.57 -3.40 -39.19
C GLU A 125 -6.25 -2.23 -39.92
N GLU A 126 -6.60 -1.18 -39.18
CA GLU A 126 -6.67 0.23 -39.62
C GLU A 126 -7.55 1.04 -38.64
N GLY A 127 -6.89 1.86 -37.81
CA GLY A 127 -7.52 2.82 -36.90
C GLY A 127 -7.55 2.33 -35.46
N SER A 128 -6.57 2.76 -34.65
CA SER A 128 -6.59 2.54 -33.20
C SER A 128 -7.84 3.19 -32.61
N ASP A 129 -8.85 2.39 -32.24
CA ASP A 129 -9.97 2.88 -31.45
C ASP A 129 -9.40 3.58 -30.20
N PRO A 130 -9.67 4.88 -29.99
CA PRO A 130 -9.15 5.62 -28.84
C PRO A 130 -9.64 5.06 -27.50
N ASN A 131 -10.66 4.20 -27.50
CA ASN A 131 -11.20 3.55 -26.30
C ASN A 131 -10.69 2.12 -26.08
N SER A 132 -9.79 1.63 -26.94
CA SER A 132 -9.19 0.29 -26.77
C SER A 132 -8.14 0.26 -25.65
N TRP A 133 -8.10 -0.83 -24.88
CA TRP A 133 -7.10 -1.08 -23.84
C TRP A 133 -6.45 -2.45 -24.00
N TRP A 134 -5.26 -2.62 -23.43
CA TRP A 134 -4.55 -3.89 -23.36
C TRP A 134 -5.13 -4.81 -22.28
N VAL A 135 -5.37 -6.06 -22.64
CA VAL A 135 -5.73 -7.16 -21.76
C VAL A 135 -4.70 -8.29 -21.84
N LEU A 136 -4.48 -8.96 -20.72
CA LEU A 136 -3.76 -10.22 -20.64
C LEU A 136 -4.76 -11.37 -20.83
N LYS A 137 -4.54 -12.17 -21.87
CA LYS A 137 -5.29 -13.42 -22.15
C LYS A 137 -4.39 -14.62 -21.88
N ILE A 138 -4.86 -15.63 -21.14
CA ILE A 138 -4.15 -16.91 -20.94
C ILE A 138 -5.14 -18.05 -21.16
N GLY A 139 -4.96 -18.77 -22.28
CA GLY A 139 -5.92 -19.77 -22.74
C GLY A 139 -7.34 -19.21 -22.77
N SER A 140 -8.31 -20.03 -22.35
CA SER A 140 -9.71 -19.62 -22.16
C SER A 140 -10.06 -19.25 -20.71
N LYS A 141 -9.10 -19.31 -19.78
CA LYS A 141 -9.35 -19.18 -18.33
C LYS A 141 -9.12 -17.79 -17.77
N VAL A 142 -8.21 -17.02 -18.37
CA VAL A 142 -7.87 -15.69 -17.89
C VAL A 142 -8.04 -14.69 -19.01
N ARG A 143 -8.86 -13.68 -18.74
CA ARG A 143 -8.95 -12.43 -19.51
C ARG A 143 -9.01 -11.30 -18.49
N ALA A 144 -7.94 -10.52 -18.40
CA ALA A 144 -7.83 -9.47 -17.38
C ALA A 144 -7.27 -8.17 -17.98
N LYS A 145 -7.87 -7.04 -17.61
CA LYS A 145 -7.34 -5.72 -17.96
C LYS A 145 -5.97 -5.54 -17.33
N ILE A 146 -5.03 -5.00 -18.11
CA ILE A 146 -3.70 -4.67 -17.61
C ILE A 146 -3.77 -3.30 -16.94
N ASP A 147 -3.92 -3.31 -15.62
CA ASP A 147 -3.85 -2.13 -14.78
C ASP A 147 -3.37 -2.53 -13.37
N GLU A 148 -3.31 -1.56 -12.46
CA GLU A 148 -2.83 -1.79 -11.09
C GLU A 148 -3.69 -2.77 -10.28
N ASN A 149 -4.92 -3.11 -10.71
CA ASN A 149 -5.76 -4.11 -10.03
C ASN A 149 -5.29 -5.54 -10.29
N LEU A 150 -4.50 -5.76 -11.35
CA LEU A 150 -3.91 -7.07 -11.62
C LEU A 150 -2.93 -7.51 -10.53
N GLN A 151 -2.37 -6.54 -9.78
CA GLN A 151 -1.50 -6.78 -8.61
C GLN A 151 -0.37 -7.76 -8.90
N LEU A 152 0.24 -7.61 -10.08
CA LEU A 152 1.24 -8.53 -10.59
C LEU A 152 2.50 -8.49 -9.72
N LYS A 153 2.91 -9.65 -9.19
CA LYS A 153 4.15 -9.86 -8.45
C LYS A 153 5.04 -10.85 -9.20
N ALA A 154 6.25 -10.42 -9.53
CA ALA A 154 7.19 -11.19 -10.34
C ALA A 154 8.28 -11.84 -9.49
N PHE A 155 8.65 -13.07 -9.83
CA PHE A 155 9.67 -13.88 -9.16
C PHE A 155 10.65 -14.39 -10.22
N LYS A 156 11.77 -13.68 -10.42
CA LYS A 156 12.71 -13.96 -11.51
C LYS A 156 13.37 -15.32 -11.36
N GLU A 157 13.88 -15.63 -10.18
CA GLU A 157 14.56 -16.91 -9.89
C GLU A 157 13.65 -18.12 -10.12
N GLN A 158 12.36 -17.98 -9.80
CA GLN A 158 11.36 -19.03 -10.00
C GLN A 158 10.80 -19.05 -11.44
N ARG A 159 11.15 -18.06 -12.27
CA ARG A 159 10.53 -17.77 -13.58
C ARG A 159 9.01 -17.79 -13.46
N ARG A 160 8.50 -17.07 -12.47
CA ARG A 160 7.10 -17.12 -12.07
C ARG A 160 6.54 -15.71 -11.91
N VAL A 161 5.27 -15.56 -12.22
CA VAL A 161 4.51 -14.34 -11.99
C VAL A 161 3.16 -14.69 -11.38
N ASP A 162 2.82 -14.02 -10.29
CA ASP A 162 1.55 -14.15 -9.58
C ASP A 162 0.69 -12.91 -9.80
N PHE A 163 -0.61 -13.08 -9.93
CA PHE A 163 -1.52 -11.97 -10.20
C PHE A 163 -2.98 -12.28 -9.84
N VAL A 164 -3.82 -11.24 -9.77
CA VAL A 164 -5.24 -11.33 -9.43
C VAL A 164 -6.10 -11.16 -10.68
N ALA A 165 -6.94 -12.14 -10.98
CA ALA A 165 -7.93 -12.11 -12.06
C ALA A 165 -9.10 -13.06 -11.72
N ASN A 166 -10.15 -12.53 -11.06
CA ASN A 166 -11.29 -13.33 -10.55
C ASN A 166 -10.83 -14.58 -9.74
N GLY A 167 -9.77 -14.41 -8.96
CA GLY A 167 -9.00 -15.47 -8.33
C GLY A 167 -7.52 -15.11 -8.34
N VAL A 168 -6.68 -15.91 -7.68
CA VAL A 168 -5.23 -15.69 -7.66
C VAL A 168 -4.55 -16.75 -8.50
N TRP A 169 -3.82 -16.29 -9.51
CA TRP A 169 -3.19 -17.14 -10.52
C TRP A 169 -1.68 -16.99 -10.46
N ALA A 170 -0.98 -18.02 -10.92
CA ALA A 170 0.44 -17.97 -11.17
C ALA A 170 0.75 -18.57 -12.54
N ILE A 171 1.63 -17.91 -13.28
CA ILE A 171 2.22 -18.46 -14.51
C ILE A 171 3.69 -18.76 -14.27
N LYS A 172 4.13 -19.93 -14.72
CA LYS A 172 5.55 -20.34 -14.71
C LYS A 172 6.04 -20.54 -16.14
N PHE A 173 7.15 -19.89 -16.46
CA PHE A 173 7.75 -19.88 -17.79
C PHE A 173 8.76 -21.02 -17.95
N PHE A 174 8.96 -21.47 -19.19
CA PHE A 174 9.88 -22.56 -19.49
C PHE A 174 11.31 -22.07 -19.67
N SER A 175 11.51 -20.81 -20.07
CA SER A 175 12.81 -20.17 -20.17
C SER A 175 12.87 -18.79 -19.46
N PRO A 176 14.06 -18.34 -19.01
CA PRO A 176 14.26 -16.98 -18.50
C PRO A 176 13.93 -15.89 -19.54
N GLU A 177 14.25 -16.13 -20.81
CA GLU A 177 14.04 -15.17 -21.90
C GLU A 177 12.54 -14.93 -22.16
N GLU A 178 11.71 -15.97 -22.06
CA GLU A 178 10.26 -15.85 -22.14
C GLU A 178 9.70 -15.01 -20.99
N TRP A 179 10.22 -15.21 -19.76
CA TRP A 179 9.84 -14.43 -18.59
C TRP A 179 10.23 -12.95 -18.74
N ASP A 180 11.46 -12.66 -19.19
CA ASP A 180 11.93 -11.29 -19.43
C ASP A 180 11.07 -10.61 -20.50
N SER A 181 10.78 -11.32 -21.60
CA SER A 181 9.92 -10.81 -22.67
C SER A 181 8.50 -10.52 -22.19
N PHE A 182 7.88 -11.43 -21.44
CA PHE A 182 6.55 -11.22 -20.87
C PHE A 182 6.52 -9.98 -19.98
N THR A 183 7.49 -9.88 -19.08
CA THR A 183 7.57 -8.84 -18.07
C THR A 183 7.75 -7.46 -18.72
N LYS A 184 8.59 -7.37 -19.75
CA LYS A 184 8.78 -6.15 -20.54
C LYS A 184 7.49 -5.74 -21.26
N THR A 185 6.88 -6.67 -22.01
CA THR A 185 5.64 -6.39 -22.75
C THR A 185 4.49 -6.00 -21.81
N TYR A 186 4.40 -6.62 -20.63
CA TYR A 186 3.45 -6.24 -19.60
C TYR A 186 3.62 -4.78 -19.16
N GLN A 187 4.85 -4.35 -18.89
CA GLN A 187 5.14 -2.96 -18.50
C GLN A 187 4.79 -1.97 -19.61
N ASP A 188 5.05 -2.31 -20.87
CA ASP A 188 4.70 -1.47 -22.01
C ASP A 188 3.17 -1.34 -22.16
N CYS A 189 2.44 -2.44 -21.99
CA CYS A 189 0.97 -2.46 -22.00
C CYS A 189 0.38 -1.68 -20.82
N LEU A 190 0.95 -1.83 -19.63
CA LEU A 190 0.56 -1.10 -18.42
C LEU A 190 0.73 0.41 -18.61
N PHE A 191 1.89 0.84 -19.12
CA PHE A 191 2.15 2.25 -19.45
C PHE A 191 1.12 2.79 -20.45
N ALA A 192 0.82 2.04 -21.53
CA ALA A 192 -0.16 2.44 -22.52
C ALA A 192 -1.57 2.59 -21.95
N ASN A 193 -2.02 1.62 -21.16
CA ASN A 193 -3.33 1.70 -20.50
C ASN A 193 -3.42 2.83 -19.47
N THR A 194 -2.31 3.15 -18.81
CA THR A 194 -2.27 4.13 -17.73
C THR A 194 -2.25 5.56 -18.25
N TYR A 195 -1.45 5.83 -19.28
CA TYR A 195 -1.21 7.19 -19.76
C TYR A 195 -1.83 7.49 -21.13
N GLY A 196 -2.36 6.47 -21.83
CA GLY A 196 -2.89 6.62 -23.18
C GLY A 196 -1.82 6.87 -24.25
N TYR A 197 -0.57 6.50 -23.97
CA TYR A 197 0.56 6.67 -24.88
C TYR A 197 1.33 5.36 -25.03
N GLU A 198 1.85 5.08 -26.21
CA GLU A 198 2.76 3.95 -26.39
C GLU A 198 4.04 4.13 -25.56
N ALA A 199 4.55 3.02 -25.03
CA ALA A 199 5.75 3.00 -24.19
C ALA A 199 7.02 3.20 -25.02
N ASN A 200 7.34 4.46 -25.31
CA ASN A 200 8.60 4.87 -25.93
C ASN A 200 9.22 6.04 -25.15
N ASP A 201 10.50 6.34 -25.42
CA ASP A 201 11.25 7.33 -24.64
C ASP A 201 10.68 8.75 -24.74
N GLU A 202 10.13 9.13 -25.91
CA GLU A 202 9.50 10.43 -26.13
C GLU A 202 8.23 10.59 -25.27
N ASN A 203 7.37 9.57 -25.26
CA ASN A 203 6.15 9.55 -24.47
C ASN A 203 6.44 9.44 -22.98
N LYS A 204 7.45 8.66 -22.58
CA LYS A 204 7.92 8.62 -21.18
C LYS A 204 8.41 9.99 -20.73
N LEU A 205 9.19 10.70 -21.56
CA LEU A 205 9.62 12.07 -21.29
C LEU A 205 8.43 13.04 -21.16
N LYS A 206 7.40 12.88 -22.00
CA LYS A 206 6.18 13.69 -21.94
C LYS A 206 5.38 13.48 -20.64
N VAL A 207 5.28 12.23 -20.18
CA VAL A 207 4.51 11.84 -18.99
C VAL A 207 5.23 12.26 -17.71
N TYR A 208 6.49 11.85 -17.54
CA TYR A 208 7.23 12.07 -16.31
C TYR A 208 7.92 13.44 -16.26
N GLY A 209 8.27 13.99 -17.43
CA GLY A 209 9.09 15.19 -17.53
C GLY A 209 10.59 14.88 -17.37
N LYS A 210 11.41 15.82 -17.85
CA LYS A 210 12.88 15.68 -17.88
C LYS A 210 13.51 15.42 -16.51
N ASP A 211 12.92 16.00 -15.47
CA ASP A 211 13.43 15.92 -14.09
C ASP A 211 13.16 14.53 -13.44
N PHE A 212 12.25 13.72 -13.99
CA PHE A 212 11.79 12.46 -13.38
C PHE A 212 11.99 11.23 -14.28
N LEU A 213 12.90 11.30 -15.26
CA LEU A 213 13.17 10.15 -16.15
C LEU A 213 13.63 8.89 -15.40
N GLY A 214 14.29 9.03 -14.24
CA GLY A 214 14.66 7.91 -13.38
C GLY A 214 13.45 7.12 -12.87
N TRP A 215 12.25 7.72 -12.82
CA TRP A 215 11.02 7.00 -12.46
C TRP A 215 10.52 6.12 -13.61
N ALA A 216 10.83 6.50 -14.85
CA ALA A 216 10.47 5.74 -16.06
C ALA A 216 11.44 4.57 -16.32
N ASN A 217 12.67 4.65 -15.79
CA ASN A 217 13.66 3.59 -15.81
C ASN A 217 14.35 3.44 -14.44
N PRO A 218 13.69 2.80 -13.47
CA PRO A 218 14.18 2.71 -12.09
C PRO A 218 15.47 1.91 -11.94
N GLU A 219 15.76 0.97 -12.86
CA GLU A 219 17.01 0.19 -12.85
C GLU A 219 18.25 1.05 -13.09
N ALA A 220 18.10 2.17 -13.79
CA ALA A 220 19.16 3.14 -14.05
C ALA A 220 19.13 4.33 -13.06
N ALA A 221 18.18 4.36 -12.12
CA ALA A 221 18.05 5.45 -11.17
C ALA A 221 19.14 5.35 -10.07
N ASP A 222 19.60 6.51 -9.61
CA ASP A 222 20.55 6.61 -8.52
C ASP A 222 19.86 6.31 -7.18
N ASP A 223 20.24 5.20 -6.56
CA ASP A 223 19.67 4.73 -5.28
C ASP A 223 20.48 5.17 -4.05
N SER A 224 21.61 5.87 -4.24
CA SER A 224 22.48 6.33 -3.13
C SER A 224 21.76 7.19 -2.09
N MET A 225 20.77 7.98 -2.52
CA MET A 225 19.98 8.83 -1.62
C MET A 225 19.10 8.01 -0.64
N TRP A 226 18.86 6.72 -0.90
CA TRP A 226 18.21 5.82 0.06
C TRP A 226 19.19 5.33 1.14
N GLU A 227 20.47 5.18 0.80
CA GLU A 227 21.55 4.70 1.69
C GLU A 227 22.11 5.83 2.58
N ASP A 228 22.32 7.04 2.04
CA ASP A 228 22.86 8.20 2.78
C ASP A 228 21.91 8.70 3.88
N ALA A 229 20.63 8.36 3.81
CA ALA A 229 19.66 8.65 4.86
C ALA A 229 19.91 7.85 6.16
N GLU A 230 20.84 6.90 6.16
CA GLU A 230 21.19 6.02 7.28
C GLU A 230 22.38 6.49 8.13
N GLU A 231 23.22 7.43 7.66
CA GLU A 231 24.56 7.68 8.23
C GLU A 231 24.58 8.12 9.72
N ASN A 232 23.46 8.50 10.33
CA ASN A 232 23.42 8.84 11.76
C ASN A 232 23.20 7.65 12.72
N LEU A 233 22.91 6.44 12.23
CA LEU A 233 22.64 5.26 13.08
C LEU A 233 23.78 4.22 13.12
N MET A 234 24.76 4.31 12.22
CA MET A 234 25.82 3.30 12.02
C MET A 234 27.03 3.44 12.96
N LYS A 235 26.84 3.79 14.24
CA LYS A 235 27.92 3.71 15.26
C LYS A 235 27.95 2.41 16.07
N THR A 236 27.20 1.39 15.67
CA THR A 236 27.35 0.02 16.21
C THR A 236 27.27 -1.01 15.09
N PRO A 237 28.15 -2.02 15.06
CA PRO A 237 28.27 -2.92 13.92
C PRO A 237 27.05 -3.83 13.79
N PRO A 238 26.55 -4.10 12.56
CA PRO A 238 25.44 -5.01 12.35
C PRO A 238 25.93 -6.46 12.46
N ALA A 239 25.46 -7.18 13.48
CA ALA A 239 25.53 -8.64 13.47
C ALA A 239 24.54 -9.15 12.43
N LYS A 240 25.07 -9.71 11.33
CA LYS A 240 24.32 -10.48 10.33
C LYS A 240 23.81 -11.76 10.99
N THR A 241 22.60 -11.71 11.55
CA THR A 241 21.84 -12.88 11.97
C THR A 241 20.42 -12.75 11.45
N PRO A 242 19.84 -13.78 10.81
CA PRO A 242 18.49 -13.70 10.29
C PRO A 242 17.51 -13.56 11.46
N LEU A 243 16.73 -12.48 11.46
CA LEU A 243 15.63 -12.29 12.41
C LEU A 243 14.57 -13.36 12.11
N LYS A 244 14.47 -14.39 12.96
CA LYS A 244 13.34 -15.32 12.96
C LYS A 244 12.06 -14.52 13.23
N GLU A 245 11.11 -14.56 12.29
CA GLU A 245 9.77 -14.00 12.42
C GLU A 245 8.97 -14.73 13.51
N GLY A 246 9.05 -14.21 14.73
CA GLY A 246 8.09 -14.49 15.79
C GLY A 246 6.90 -13.53 15.70
N HIS A 247 5.71 -13.99 16.08
CA HIS A 247 4.54 -13.12 16.29
C HIS A 247 4.88 -12.01 17.28
N ASP A 248 4.79 -10.78 16.78
CA ASP A 248 5.35 -9.60 17.43
C ASP A 248 4.31 -8.49 17.52
N LEU A 249 3.04 -8.83 17.31
CA LEU A 249 1.87 -7.97 17.51
C LEU A 249 1.02 -8.60 18.59
N THR A 250 0.92 -7.92 19.72
CA THR A 250 0.12 -8.36 20.87
C THR A 250 -1.04 -7.42 21.06
N GLU A 251 -2.27 -7.93 20.96
CA GLU A 251 -3.47 -7.17 21.32
C GLU A 251 -3.48 -6.99 22.83
N GLU A 252 -3.33 -5.74 23.27
CA GLU A 252 -3.27 -5.38 24.67
C GLU A 252 -4.68 -5.17 25.23
N PHE A 253 -5.49 -4.40 24.50
CA PHE A 253 -6.82 -3.98 24.93
C PHE A 253 -7.81 -3.89 23.78
N GLU A 254 -9.08 -4.15 24.08
CA GLU A 254 -10.24 -3.91 23.23
C GLU A 254 -11.31 -3.20 24.06
N GLU A 255 -11.82 -2.08 23.54
CA GLU A 255 -12.89 -1.30 24.15
C GLU A 255 -14.05 -1.18 23.15
N ALA A 256 -15.28 -1.43 23.61
CA ALA A 256 -16.47 -1.28 22.77
C ALA A 256 -16.84 0.21 22.60
N ALA A 257 -17.42 0.54 21.46
CA ALA A 257 -18.00 1.86 21.22
C ALA A 257 -19.10 2.15 22.25
N ALA A 258 -19.07 3.33 22.85
CA ALA A 258 -20.08 3.76 23.80
C ALA A 258 -21.48 3.77 23.17
N ASN A 259 -22.50 3.41 23.96
CA ASN A 259 -23.92 3.45 23.59
C ASN A 259 -24.31 2.67 22.32
N GLY A 260 -23.43 1.80 21.79
CA GLY A 260 -23.67 1.07 20.54
C GLY A 260 -23.65 1.94 19.28
N SER A 261 -23.20 3.19 19.38
CA SER A 261 -23.07 4.11 18.25
C SER A 261 -21.84 3.77 17.41
N ALA A 262 -21.99 3.73 16.09
CA ALA A 262 -20.91 3.38 15.19
C ALA A 262 -19.83 4.47 15.16
N ILE A 263 -18.58 4.11 15.46
CA ILE A 263 -17.39 4.96 15.32
C ILE A 263 -17.22 5.30 13.84
N GLN A 264 -17.06 6.60 13.54
CA GLN A 264 -16.89 7.13 12.19
C GLN A 264 -15.52 7.77 11.97
N SER A 265 -14.85 8.22 13.03
CA SER A 265 -13.52 8.82 12.96
C SER A 265 -12.77 8.69 14.30
N LEU A 266 -11.44 8.70 14.21
CA LEU A 266 -10.52 8.60 15.35
C LEU A 266 -9.63 9.86 15.39
N ALA A 267 -9.63 10.56 16.52
CA ALA A 267 -8.70 11.66 16.79
C ALA A 267 -7.78 11.28 17.96
N LEU A 268 -6.56 10.85 17.64
CA LEU A 268 -5.56 10.54 18.66
C LEU A 268 -4.96 11.82 19.24
N GLY A 269 -4.94 11.91 20.57
CA GLY A 269 -4.19 12.94 21.28
C GLY A 269 -2.75 12.51 21.55
N ALA A 270 -1.85 13.47 21.50
CA ALA A 270 -0.50 13.39 22.02
C ALA A 270 -0.43 13.85 23.49
N LEU A 271 -1.51 14.33 24.13
CA LEU A 271 -1.64 14.49 25.58
C LEU A 271 -2.35 13.28 26.20
N ASP A 272 -3.23 13.49 27.17
CA ASP A 272 -3.74 12.43 28.04
C ASP A 272 -4.91 11.64 27.45
N ASN A 273 -5.59 12.19 26.44
CA ASN A 273 -6.83 11.62 25.93
C ASN A 273 -6.83 11.49 24.41
N SER A 274 -7.58 10.54 23.90
CA SER A 274 -7.97 10.41 22.50
C SER A 274 -9.49 10.37 22.39
N PHE A 275 -10.01 10.51 21.16
CA PHE A 275 -11.43 10.74 20.94
C PHE A 275 -11.97 9.87 19.81
N LEU A 276 -13.05 9.14 20.10
CA LEU A 276 -13.80 8.37 19.12
C LEU A 276 -15.02 9.19 18.72
N VAL A 277 -15.10 9.57 17.45
CA VAL A 277 -16.20 10.38 16.92
C VAL A 277 -17.23 9.44 16.30
N SER A 278 -18.48 9.55 16.77
CA SER A 278 -19.64 8.78 16.31
C SER A 278 -20.75 9.72 15.84
N ASP A 279 -21.83 9.18 15.31
CA ASP A 279 -23.02 9.94 14.89
C ASP A 279 -23.72 10.71 16.01
N SER A 280 -23.71 10.16 17.21
CA SER A 280 -24.43 10.68 18.39
C SER A 280 -23.57 11.59 19.25
N GLY A 281 -22.25 11.62 19.04
CA GLY A 281 -21.33 12.34 19.89
C GLY A 281 -19.91 11.83 19.86
N ILE A 282 -19.14 12.26 20.87
CA ILE A 282 -17.71 11.99 20.99
C ILE A 282 -17.45 11.28 22.30
N GLN A 283 -16.87 10.08 22.21
CA GLN A 283 -16.37 9.32 23.34
C GLN A 283 -14.92 9.72 23.60
N VAL A 284 -14.63 10.19 24.80
CA VAL A 284 -13.26 10.40 25.26
C VAL A 284 -12.70 9.06 25.74
N VAL A 285 -11.44 8.76 25.44
CA VAL A 285 -10.71 7.60 25.96
C VAL A 285 -9.34 8.06 26.45
N ARG A 286 -8.77 7.39 27.44
CA ARG A 286 -7.50 7.80 28.02
C ARG A 286 -6.34 7.10 27.33
N ASN A 287 -5.25 7.83 27.14
CA ASN A 287 -4.03 7.31 26.55
C ASN A 287 -3.12 6.70 27.62
N TYR A 288 -2.64 5.50 27.34
CA TYR A 288 -1.67 4.77 28.14
C TYR A 288 -0.56 4.23 27.26
N ASN A 289 0.50 3.78 27.92
CA ASN A 289 1.68 3.20 27.26
C ASN A 289 1.40 1.89 26.50
N HIS A 290 0.30 1.22 26.82
CA HIS A 290 -0.14 -0.02 26.18
C HIS A 290 -1.36 0.18 25.26
N GLY A 291 -1.78 1.42 25.03
CA GLY A 291 -2.93 1.70 24.17
C GLY A 291 -3.87 2.75 24.73
N ILE A 292 -5.03 2.84 24.12
CA ILE A 292 -6.14 3.65 24.65
C ILE A 292 -7.10 2.78 25.44
N GLN A 293 -7.56 3.28 26.59
CA GLN A 293 -8.47 2.55 27.47
C GLN A 293 -9.41 3.49 28.22
N GLY A 294 -10.56 2.94 28.60
CA GLY A 294 -11.43 3.46 29.65
C GLY A 294 -12.81 3.84 29.12
N LYS A 295 -13.83 3.62 29.95
CA LYS A 295 -15.17 4.19 29.79
C LYS A 295 -15.09 5.70 30.02
N GLY A 296 -14.53 6.42 29.07
CA GLY A 296 -14.41 7.86 29.21
C GLY A 296 -15.75 8.56 28.99
N ILE A 297 -15.71 9.86 29.24
CA ILE A 297 -16.86 10.74 29.20
C ILE A 297 -17.40 10.78 27.78
N TYR A 298 -18.72 10.69 27.63
CA TYR A 298 -19.39 10.82 26.35
C TYR A 298 -20.02 12.20 26.24
N VAL A 299 -19.67 12.93 25.19
CA VAL A 299 -20.26 14.22 24.86
C VAL A 299 -21.25 14.02 23.73
N ASN A 300 -22.55 14.09 24.02
CA ASN A 300 -23.58 14.04 22.99
C ASN A 300 -23.55 15.31 22.14
N PHE A 301 -23.83 15.18 20.84
CA PHE A 301 -24.22 16.34 20.06
C PHE A 301 -25.62 16.80 20.54
N ASP A 302 -25.79 18.11 20.80
CA ASP A 302 -27.04 18.66 21.34
C ASP A 302 -28.20 18.49 20.32
N ASP A 303 -29.01 17.44 20.52
CA ASP A 303 -30.15 17.09 19.65
C ASP A 303 -31.31 18.12 19.74
N GLY A 304 -31.29 18.97 20.77
CA GLY A 304 -32.45 19.80 21.17
C GLY A 304 -32.50 21.25 20.66
N LYS A 305 -31.44 21.80 20.05
CA LYS A 305 -31.44 23.20 19.54
C LYS A 305 -31.06 23.35 18.08
N LEU A 306 -30.40 22.35 17.49
CA LEU A 306 -30.04 22.34 16.07
C LEU A 306 -31.23 21.95 15.17
N SER A 307 -32.17 21.14 15.69
CA SER A 307 -33.39 20.71 14.99
C SER A 307 -34.50 21.78 14.98
N ALA A 308 -34.57 22.66 15.98
CA ALA A 308 -35.72 23.57 16.15
C ALA A 308 -35.68 24.83 15.25
N ARG A 309 -34.52 25.22 14.69
CA ARG A 309 -34.37 26.46 13.89
C ARG A 309 -34.20 26.23 12.39
N ARG A 310 -34.03 24.99 11.92
CA ARG A 310 -34.01 24.63 10.50
C ARG A 310 -34.80 23.34 10.32
N GLY A 311 -35.80 23.37 9.44
CA GLY A 311 -36.76 22.29 9.25
C GLY A 311 -36.13 20.92 9.03
N ALA A 312 -36.96 19.88 9.18
CA ALA A 312 -36.70 18.44 9.26
C ALA A 312 -35.85 17.75 8.15
N ASN A 313 -35.02 18.49 7.41
CA ASN A 313 -34.15 18.03 6.32
C ASN A 313 -32.66 18.36 6.52
N ALA A 314 -32.24 18.88 7.68
CA ALA A 314 -30.83 19.07 8.00
C ALA A 314 -30.22 17.78 8.57
N ASN A 315 -29.99 16.79 7.70
CA ASN A 315 -29.17 15.62 8.04
C ASN A 315 -27.75 16.09 8.34
N TYR A 316 -27.43 16.38 9.60
CA TYR A 316 -26.04 16.52 10.02
C TYR A 316 -25.37 15.18 9.77
N LEU A 317 -24.45 15.14 8.81
CA LEU A 317 -23.56 13.99 8.67
C LEU A 317 -22.50 14.07 9.76
N THR A 318 -22.19 12.92 10.32
CA THR A 318 -21.16 12.76 11.34
C THR A 318 -19.86 13.45 10.89
N PRO A 319 -19.22 14.26 11.75
CA PRO A 319 -17.93 14.86 11.43
C PRO A 319 -16.93 13.77 11.02
N ARG A 320 -16.39 13.89 9.80
CA ARG A 320 -15.37 12.94 9.31
C ARG A 320 -13.95 13.40 9.64
N LYS A 321 -13.76 14.71 9.88
CA LYS A 321 -12.49 15.30 10.31
C LYS A 321 -12.64 15.94 11.67
N ALA A 322 -11.82 15.50 12.61
CA ALA A 322 -11.63 16.10 13.93
C ALA A 322 -10.17 16.55 14.05
N LEU A 323 -9.96 17.84 14.35
CA LEU A 323 -8.64 18.45 14.47
C LEU A 323 -8.44 18.99 15.89
N LEU A 324 -7.46 18.45 16.61
CA LEU A 324 -7.14 18.88 17.97
C LEU A 324 -6.20 20.10 17.94
N MET A 325 -6.42 21.04 18.87
CA MET A 325 -5.67 22.30 18.95
C MET A 325 -5.59 22.81 20.41
N LYS A 326 -4.73 23.81 20.63
CA LYS A 326 -4.58 24.51 21.92
C LYS A 326 -4.24 23.56 23.07
N ALA A 327 -3.16 22.81 22.90
CA ALA A 327 -2.80 21.74 23.84
C ALA A 327 -3.99 20.80 24.11
N GLU A 328 -4.69 20.42 23.04
CA GLU A 328 -5.83 19.48 23.05
C GLU A 328 -6.99 19.88 23.97
N THR A 329 -7.14 21.17 24.27
CA THR A 329 -8.33 21.71 24.96
C THR A 329 -9.47 22.00 24.01
N ASN A 330 -9.18 22.12 22.71
CA ASN A 330 -10.17 22.42 21.67
C ASN A 330 -10.11 21.38 20.55
N MET A 331 -11.28 21.06 19.99
CA MET A 331 -11.44 20.23 18.82
C MET A 331 -12.26 20.95 17.76
N LEU A 332 -11.74 21.00 16.53
CA LEU A 332 -12.50 21.46 15.37
C LEU A 332 -13.12 20.28 14.66
N LEU A 333 -14.43 20.32 14.47
CA LEU A 333 -15.22 19.28 13.83
C LEU A 333 -15.71 19.78 12.47
N MET A 334 -15.32 19.09 11.41
CA MET A 334 -15.75 19.38 10.05
C MET A 334 -16.53 18.19 9.48
N SER A 335 -17.79 18.46 9.14
CA SER A 335 -18.70 17.51 8.50
C SER A 335 -18.77 17.75 7.00
N PRO A 336 -18.69 16.70 6.17
CA PRO A 336 -18.97 16.84 4.74
C PRO A 336 -20.44 17.19 4.52
N MET A 337 -20.75 17.82 3.38
CA MET A 337 -22.14 18.14 3.03
C MET A 337 -22.93 16.89 2.63
N ASN A 338 -22.30 15.97 1.90
CA ASN A 338 -22.72 14.57 1.70
C ASN A 338 -21.57 13.71 1.18
N GLU A 339 -21.77 12.39 1.06
CA GLU A 339 -20.72 11.48 0.57
C GLU A 339 -20.18 11.84 -0.81
N LEU A 340 -21.01 12.47 -1.65
CA LEU A 340 -20.66 12.94 -2.99
C LEU A 340 -20.05 14.36 -2.98
N LYS A 341 -20.20 15.11 -1.89
CA LYS A 341 -19.74 16.50 -1.71
C LYS A 341 -18.93 16.59 -0.41
N PRO A 342 -17.62 16.27 -0.47
CA PRO A 342 -16.75 16.26 0.69
C PRO A 342 -16.49 17.65 1.27
N HIS A 343 -16.85 18.70 0.50
CA HIS A 343 -16.66 20.09 0.85
C HIS A 343 -17.61 20.57 1.96
N SER A 344 -17.05 21.10 3.03
CA SER A 344 -17.77 21.80 4.10
C SER A 344 -17.73 23.31 3.90
N LYS A 345 -18.78 24.01 4.36
CA LYS A 345 -18.87 25.49 4.41
C LYS A 345 -18.38 26.08 5.74
N GLY A 346 -18.10 25.24 6.73
CA GLY A 346 -17.75 25.68 8.07
C GLY A 346 -17.23 24.57 8.96
N LEU A 347 -17.04 24.88 10.24
CA LEU A 347 -16.60 23.94 11.26
C LEU A 347 -17.26 24.28 12.61
N HIS A 348 -17.38 23.28 13.47
CA HIS A 348 -17.81 23.46 14.86
C HIS A 348 -16.57 23.42 15.75
N GLN A 349 -16.47 24.34 16.70
CA GLN A 349 -15.44 24.32 17.73
C GLN A 349 -16.04 23.73 19.00
N LEU A 350 -15.56 22.56 19.37
CA LEU A 350 -15.84 21.90 20.64
C LEU A 350 -14.75 22.27 21.64
N ASP A 351 -15.17 22.81 22.77
CA ASP A 351 -14.32 22.91 23.96
C ASP A 351 -14.37 21.55 24.69
N ILE A 352 -13.22 20.90 24.77
CA ILE A 352 -13.08 19.55 25.33
C ILE A 352 -13.25 19.59 26.85
N GLU A 353 -12.79 20.64 27.53
CA GLU A 353 -12.85 20.74 28.99
C GLU A 353 -14.30 20.89 29.47
N THR A 354 -15.10 21.65 28.74
CA THR A 354 -16.53 21.85 29.07
C THR A 354 -17.46 20.87 28.37
N GLY A 355 -16.98 20.15 27.35
CA GLY A 355 -17.77 19.24 26.53
C GLY A 355 -18.86 19.94 25.72
N LYS A 356 -18.68 21.22 25.36
CA LYS A 356 -19.70 22.02 24.67
C LYS A 356 -19.20 22.59 23.37
N VAL A 357 -20.07 22.64 22.36
CA VAL A 357 -19.82 23.42 21.15
C VAL A 357 -19.90 24.90 21.52
N VAL A 358 -18.76 25.59 21.45
CA VAL A 358 -18.64 26.99 21.84
C VAL A 358 -18.82 27.95 20.66
N SER A 359 -18.53 27.49 19.44
CA SER A 359 -18.64 28.30 18.22
C SER A 359 -18.96 27.46 16.99
N GLU A 360 -19.75 28.02 16.06
CA GLU A 360 -19.92 27.52 14.70
C GLU A 360 -19.31 28.54 13.72
N TRP A 361 -18.21 28.14 13.09
CA TRP A 361 -17.41 29.00 12.22
C TRP A 361 -17.77 28.80 10.75
N ARG A 362 -17.86 29.88 9.99
CA ARG A 362 -17.97 29.85 8.52
C ARG A 362 -16.66 30.18 7.83
N PHE A 363 -16.42 29.54 6.68
CA PHE A 363 -15.33 29.92 5.79
C PHE A 363 -15.79 31.01 4.83
N GLU A 364 -15.16 32.18 4.90
CA GLU A 364 -15.46 33.32 4.03
C GLU A 364 -14.16 33.96 3.56
N LYS A 365 -14.16 34.46 2.33
CA LYS A 365 -13.08 35.28 1.82
C LYS A 365 -13.65 36.43 1.01
N ASP A 366 -13.23 37.65 1.31
CA ASP A 366 -13.64 38.87 0.60
C ASP A 366 -15.18 39.06 0.53
N GLY A 367 -15.91 38.66 1.59
CA GLY A 367 -17.37 38.75 1.65
C GLY A 367 -18.12 37.61 0.95
N ALA A 368 -17.41 36.61 0.41
CA ALA A 368 -17.99 35.45 -0.24
C ALA A 368 -17.77 34.16 0.57
N ASP A 369 -18.85 33.40 0.79
CA ASP A 369 -18.78 32.07 1.38
C ASP A 369 -17.93 31.15 0.49
N ILE A 370 -16.99 30.44 1.11
CA ILE A 370 -16.17 29.44 0.43
C ILE A 370 -16.23 28.09 1.16
N THR A 371 -15.69 27.07 0.52
CA THR A 371 -15.67 25.71 1.06
C THR A 371 -14.27 25.20 1.34
N MET A 372 -14.17 24.21 2.22
CA MET A 372 -12.95 23.44 2.46
C MET A 372 -13.25 21.95 2.29
N ARG A 373 -12.33 21.25 1.63
CA ARG A 373 -12.31 19.79 1.53
C ARG A 373 -11.66 19.17 2.75
N ASP A 374 -10.52 19.72 3.20
CA ASP A 374 -9.75 19.19 4.31
C ASP A 374 -9.12 20.32 5.14
N ILE A 375 -8.80 20.01 6.39
CA ILE A 375 -8.10 20.90 7.33
C ILE A 375 -6.99 20.13 8.05
N THR A 376 -5.90 20.82 8.42
CA THR A 376 -4.81 20.26 9.21
C THR A 376 -4.13 21.33 10.08
N ASN A 377 -3.38 20.91 11.09
CA ASN A 377 -2.59 21.82 11.92
C ASN A 377 -1.49 22.51 11.08
N ASP A 378 -0.96 23.64 11.57
CA ASP A 378 0.10 24.38 10.87
C ASP A 378 1.43 23.62 10.76
N SER A 379 1.69 22.70 11.68
CA SER A 379 2.81 21.77 11.66
C SER A 379 2.42 20.48 12.38
N LYS A 380 3.23 19.42 12.22
CA LYS A 380 2.98 18.10 12.84
C LYS A 380 2.92 18.14 14.38
N GLY A 381 3.52 19.16 15.01
CA GLY A 381 3.50 19.38 16.47
C GLY A 381 2.51 20.46 16.95
N ALA A 382 1.85 21.21 16.07
CA ALA A 382 1.06 22.38 16.44
C ALA A 382 -0.21 22.07 17.24
N GLN A 383 -0.67 20.81 17.26
CA GLN A 383 -1.74 20.34 18.16
C GLN A 383 -1.41 20.60 19.64
N MET A 384 -0.13 20.50 20.02
CA MET A 384 0.37 20.60 21.39
C MET A 384 0.61 22.05 21.84
N ASP A 385 0.58 23.02 20.92
CA ASP A 385 0.82 24.41 21.24
C ASP A 385 -0.42 25.05 21.89
N PRO A 386 -0.37 25.48 23.16
CA PRO A 386 -1.51 26.11 23.84
C PRO A 386 -1.88 27.48 23.24
N SER A 387 -0.95 28.14 22.54
CA SER A 387 -1.17 29.43 21.88
C SER A 387 -1.72 29.31 20.46
N GLY A 388 -1.80 28.07 19.94
CA GLY A 388 -2.29 27.77 18.60
C GLY A 388 -3.67 28.36 18.33
N SER A 389 -3.77 29.18 17.30
CA SER A 389 -5.04 29.83 16.89
C SER A 389 -5.27 29.80 15.39
N THR A 390 -4.35 29.19 14.65
CA THR A 390 -4.39 29.05 13.21
C THR A 390 -4.37 27.59 12.82
N PHE A 391 -4.88 27.32 11.62
CA PHE A 391 -4.82 26.01 10.99
C PHE A 391 -4.87 26.20 9.47
N LEU A 392 -4.51 25.15 8.73
CA LEU A 392 -4.51 25.17 7.28
C LEU A 392 -5.82 24.58 6.72
N GLY A 393 -6.27 25.14 5.61
CA GLY A 393 -7.41 24.66 4.85
C GLY A 393 -7.04 24.37 3.39
N LEU A 394 -7.57 23.25 2.88
CA LEU A 394 -7.42 22.80 1.51
C LEU A 394 -8.80 22.72 0.84
N ASP A 395 -8.87 23.20 -0.39
CA ASP A 395 -9.97 22.96 -1.34
C ASP A 395 -9.38 22.51 -2.68
N ASP A 396 -10.20 22.10 -3.64
CA ASP A 396 -9.77 21.50 -4.91
C ASP A 396 -8.74 22.36 -5.68
N ASN A 397 -8.85 23.69 -5.53
CA ASN A 397 -7.92 24.64 -6.12
C ASN A 397 -7.49 25.74 -5.15
N ARG A 398 -7.42 25.43 -3.85
CA ARG A 398 -7.09 26.43 -2.82
C ARG A 398 -6.24 25.82 -1.73
N LEU A 399 -5.23 26.57 -1.32
CA LEU A 399 -4.46 26.29 -0.11
C LEU A 399 -4.38 27.57 0.71
N CYS A 400 -4.79 27.51 1.97
CA CYS A 400 -4.91 28.71 2.80
C CYS A 400 -4.69 28.43 4.29
N ARG A 401 -4.54 29.51 5.04
CA ARG A 401 -4.43 29.52 6.50
C ARG A 401 -5.57 30.35 7.08
N TRP A 402 -6.28 29.73 8.01
CA TRP A 402 -7.35 30.32 8.79
C TRP A 402 -6.85 30.71 10.16
N ASP A 403 -7.40 31.79 10.71
CA ASP A 403 -7.16 32.26 12.07
C ASP A 403 -8.49 32.40 12.81
N MET A 404 -8.53 31.83 14.01
CA MET A 404 -9.72 31.78 14.87
C MET A 404 -9.84 32.99 15.80
N ARG A 405 -8.85 33.87 15.85
CA ARG A 405 -8.92 35.09 16.67
C ARG A 405 -9.81 36.11 15.98
N ASP A 406 -10.77 36.68 16.71
CA ASP A 406 -11.55 37.80 16.20
C ASP A 406 -10.69 39.06 16.16
N ARG A 407 -10.60 39.71 14.99
CA ARG A 407 -9.89 40.99 14.81
C ARG A 407 -10.55 42.14 15.57
N ARG A 408 -11.83 42.04 15.92
CA ARG A 408 -12.59 43.11 16.56
C ARG A 408 -12.46 43.12 18.08
N GLY A 409 -11.82 42.12 18.69
CA GLY A 409 -11.62 42.03 20.14
C GLY A 409 -12.91 42.03 20.97
N MET A 410 -14.07 41.91 20.33
CA MET A 410 -15.35 41.86 21.02
C MET A 410 -15.59 40.41 21.43
N VAL A 411 -15.56 40.18 22.74
CA VAL A 411 -16.27 39.05 23.35
C VAL A 411 -17.70 39.13 22.81
N GLN A 412 -18.07 38.21 21.92
CA GLN A 412 -19.41 38.22 21.34
C GLN A 412 -20.41 38.06 22.48
N ASN A 413 -21.09 39.17 22.79
CA ASN A 413 -22.42 39.12 23.35
C ASN A 413 -23.23 38.23 22.41
N ILE A 414 -23.81 37.17 22.97
CA ILE A 414 -24.66 36.14 22.34
C ILE A 414 -25.94 36.73 21.67
N VAL A 415 -25.99 38.04 21.44
CA VAL A 415 -27.20 38.82 21.12
C VAL A 415 -27.23 39.33 19.67
N ASN A 416 -26.14 39.25 18.88
CA ASN A 416 -26.20 39.58 17.44
C ASN A 416 -26.04 38.33 16.56
N GLU A 417 -27.08 38.07 15.76
CA GLU A 417 -27.42 36.80 15.07
C GLU A 417 -26.51 36.37 13.90
N SER A 418 -25.26 36.82 13.80
CA SER A 418 -24.35 36.41 12.72
C SER A 418 -23.34 35.36 13.20
N THR A 419 -23.40 34.14 12.65
CA THR A 419 -22.40 33.08 12.86
C THR A 419 -20.98 33.60 12.58
N PRO A 420 -20.00 33.38 13.48
CA PRO A 420 -18.66 33.93 13.36
C PRO A 420 -17.94 33.42 12.09
N VAL A 421 -17.06 34.27 11.54
CA VAL A 421 -16.35 34.04 10.28
C VAL A 421 -14.87 33.90 10.57
N LEU A 422 -14.24 32.87 10.01
CA LEU A 422 -12.80 32.65 10.14
C LEU A 422 -12.01 33.68 9.33
N ASN A 423 -10.87 34.09 9.88
CA ASN A 423 -10.03 35.08 9.21
C ASN A 423 -9.04 34.42 8.26
N TRP A 424 -9.09 34.78 6.97
CA TRP A 424 -8.06 34.42 6.01
C TRP A 424 -6.78 35.21 6.28
N THR A 425 -5.70 34.54 6.67
CA THR A 425 -4.41 35.21 6.95
C THR A 425 -3.40 35.06 5.82
N GLN A 426 -3.34 33.87 5.22
CA GLN A 426 -2.44 33.56 4.12
C GLN A 426 -3.12 32.56 3.20
N GLY A 427 -2.69 32.52 1.94
CA GLY A 427 -3.10 31.46 1.03
C GLY A 427 -3.13 31.90 -0.42
N HIS A 428 -3.53 30.97 -1.28
CA HIS A 428 -3.71 31.21 -2.69
C HIS A 428 -4.92 30.44 -3.25
N GLN A 429 -5.63 31.10 -4.16
CA GLN A 429 -6.65 30.50 -5.00
C GLN A 429 -6.04 30.30 -6.38
N PHE A 430 -5.88 29.05 -6.78
CA PHE A 430 -5.39 28.69 -8.11
C PHE A 430 -6.51 28.83 -9.14
N SER A 431 -6.14 29.18 -10.37
CA SER A 431 -7.09 29.51 -11.45
C SER A 431 -7.97 28.33 -11.84
N ARG A 432 -7.42 27.10 -11.86
CA ARG A 432 -8.05 25.76 -11.94
C ARG A 432 -6.97 24.71 -12.23
N GLY A 433 -7.31 23.42 -12.11
CA GLY A 433 -6.49 22.31 -12.60
C GLY A 433 -5.43 21.79 -11.63
N THR A 434 -5.40 22.29 -10.39
CA THR A 434 -4.55 21.69 -9.36
C THR A 434 -5.17 20.40 -8.80
N ASN A 435 -6.50 20.34 -8.73
CA ASN A 435 -7.29 19.18 -8.31
C ASN A 435 -6.79 18.55 -7.02
N PHE A 436 -6.52 19.39 -6.01
CA PHE A 436 -6.04 18.94 -4.71
C PHE A 436 -7.05 18.02 -4.03
N GLN A 437 -6.53 17.00 -3.35
CA GLN A 437 -7.34 15.98 -2.66
C GLN A 437 -7.04 15.92 -1.17
N CYS A 438 -5.75 15.93 -0.82
CA CYS A 438 -5.29 15.72 0.54
C CYS A 438 -3.98 16.48 0.78
N PHE A 439 -3.64 16.74 2.04
CA PHE A 439 -2.42 17.44 2.41
C PHE A 439 -2.00 17.12 3.85
N ALA A 440 -0.71 17.30 4.11
CA ALA A 440 -0.09 17.14 5.42
C ALA A 440 1.03 18.16 5.62
N THR A 441 1.50 18.29 6.86
CA THR A 441 2.55 19.24 7.23
C THR A 441 3.73 18.56 7.90
N THR A 442 4.93 19.04 7.62
CA THR A 442 6.16 18.68 8.33
C THR A 442 6.21 19.33 9.71
N GLY A 443 7.24 19.00 10.50
CA GLY A 443 7.50 19.63 11.80
C GLY A 443 7.78 21.13 11.72
N ASP A 444 8.41 21.59 10.63
CA ASP A 444 8.68 23.01 10.38
C ASP A 444 7.50 23.77 9.72
N GLY A 445 6.40 23.09 9.41
CA GLY A 445 5.21 23.68 8.78
C GLY A 445 5.29 23.88 7.27
N SER A 446 6.22 23.20 6.59
CA SER A 446 6.15 22.98 5.14
C SER A 446 5.00 22.02 4.80
N ILE A 447 4.45 22.13 3.58
CA ILE A 447 3.16 21.51 3.23
C ILE A 447 3.34 20.59 2.03
N VAL A 448 2.90 19.35 2.15
CA VAL A 448 2.78 18.40 1.04
C VAL A 448 1.31 18.30 0.62
N VAL A 449 1.04 18.32 -0.69
CA VAL A 449 -0.32 18.25 -1.23
C VAL A 449 -0.41 17.16 -2.30
N GLY A 450 -1.30 16.19 -2.10
CA GLY A 450 -1.67 15.17 -3.08
C GLY A 450 -2.87 15.60 -3.94
N SER A 451 -2.88 15.18 -5.20
CA SER A 451 -3.87 15.62 -6.19
C SER A 451 -4.56 14.44 -6.89
N LEU A 452 -5.73 14.70 -7.47
CA LEU A 452 -6.54 13.71 -8.20
C LEU A 452 -5.82 13.13 -9.43
N ASP A 453 -4.92 13.90 -10.04
CA ASP A 453 -4.10 13.48 -11.18
C ASP A 453 -2.84 12.69 -10.77
N GLY A 454 -2.77 12.26 -9.51
CA GLY A 454 -1.65 11.50 -8.96
C GLY A 454 -0.43 12.36 -8.59
N LYS A 455 -0.44 13.67 -8.83
CA LYS A 455 0.72 14.54 -8.54
C LYS A 455 0.82 14.86 -7.05
N ILE A 456 2.07 14.95 -6.58
CA ILE A 456 2.41 15.39 -5.22
C ILE A 456 3.21 16.70 -5.31
N ARG A 457 2.74 17.76 -4.65
CA ARG A 457 3.34 19.09 -4.69
C ARG A 457 3.85 19.51 -3.31
N LEU A 458 5.05 20.06 -3.27
CA LEU A 458 5.72 20.50 -2.04
C LEU A 458 5.76 22.03 -1.97
N TYR A 459 5.20 22.60 -0.91
CA TYR A 459 5.17 24.03 -0.64
C TYR A 459 6.01 24.34 0.59
N SER A 460 6.77 25.42 0.53
CA SER A 460 7.52 25.92 1.69
C SER A 460 6.60 26.66 2.64
N ILE A 461 6.94 26.69 3.94
CA ILE A 461 6.22 27.50 4.94
C ILE A 461 6.08 28.97 4.54
N SER A 462 7.07 29.51 3.80
CA SER A 462 7.08 30.92 3.38
C SER A 462 6.09 31.25 2.26
N SER A 463 5.63 30.28 1.48
CA SER A 463 4.74 30.56 0.34
C SER A 463 3.87 29.37 -0.07
N MET A 464 2.55 29.58 -0.04
CA MET A 464 1.53 28.66 -0.56
C MET A 464 1.15 28.95 -2.03
N ARG A 465 1.84 29.89 -2.71
CA ARG A 465 1.49 30.31 -4.08
C ARG A 465 2.11 29.42 -5.15
N GLN A 466 3.30 28.90 -4.89
CA GLN A 466 4.05 28.10 -5.87
C GLN A 466 4.75 26.96 -5.15
N ALA A 467 4.53 25.74 -5.66
CA ALA A 467 5.26 24.57 -5.19
C ALA A 467 6.74 24.68 -5.56
N LYS A 468 7.63 24.30 -4.65
CA LYS A 468 9.07 24.21 -4.89
C LYS A 468 9.42 23.01 -5.76
N THR A 469 8.73 21.90 -5.52
CA THR A 469 8.86 20.65 -6.27
C THR A 469 7.47 20.06 -6.52
N ALA A 470 7.28 19.44 -7.68
CA ALA A 470 6.05 18.74 -8.04
C ALA A 470 6.43 17.39 -8.68
N PHE A 471 6.11 16.30 -8.00
CA PHE A 471 6.31 14.95 -8.48
C PHE A 471 5.20 14.55 -9.46
N PRO A 472 5.53 13.87 -10.57
CA PRO A 472 4.53 13.36 -11.50
C PRO A 472 3.71 12.24 -10.85
N GLY A 473 2.47 12.07 -11.31
CA GLY A 473 1.64 10.96 -10.88
C GLY A 473 1.99 9.67 -11.62
N LEU A 474 1.80 8.53 -10.96
CA LEU A 474 1.98 7.20 -11.54
C LEU A 474 0.68 6.61 -12.14
N GLY A 475 -0.27 7.48 -12.51
CA GLY A 475 -1.56 7.08 -13.10
C GLY A 475 -2.73 6.89 -12.13
N SER A 476 -2.47 6.84 -10.81
CA SER A 476 -3.51 6.72 -9.78
C SER A 476 -3.67 8.01 -8.96
N PRO A 477 -4.90 8.39 -8.56
CA PRO A 477 -5.12 9.52 -7.66
C PRO A 477 -4.40 9.36 -6.32
N ILE A 478 -3.94 10.48 -5.74
CA ILE A 478 -3.47 10.50 -4.36
C ILE A 478 -4.65 10.82 -3.44
N THR A 479 -5.10 9.83 -2.68
CA THR A 479 -6.28 9.92 -1.80
C THR A 479 -5.93 10.39 -0.39
N HIS A 480 -4.71 10.12 0.07
CA HIS A 480 -4.16 10.58 1.34
C HIS A 480 -2.65 10.80 1.21
N VAL A 481 -2.08 11.74 1.98
CA VAL A 481 -0.64 11.96 2.09
C VAL A 481 -0.23 12.12 3.54
N ASP A 482 0.98 11.66 3.85
CA ASP A 482 1.66 11.97 5.10
C ASP A 482 3.15 12.25 4.84
N VAL A 483 3.81 12.88 5.79
CA VAL A 483 5.22 13.28 5.70
C VAL A 483 5.92 13.09 7.04
N THR A 484 7.20 12.70 7.02
CA THR A 484 8.00 12.62 8.25
C THR A 484 8.16 13.99 8.90
N TYR A 485 8.39 14.01 10.21
CA TYR A 485 8.55 15.25 10.97
C TYR A 485 9.66 16.13 10.37
N ASP A 486 10.77 15.53 9.94
CA ASP A 486 11.90 16.21 9.31
C ASP A 486 11.70 16.54 7.81
N GLY A 487 10.59 16.14 7.22
CA GLY A 487 10.25 16.38 5.82
C GLY A 487 11.03 15.55 4.81
N LYS A 488 11.87 14.59 5.22
CA LYS A 488 12.71 13.82 4.29
C LYS A 488 11.94 12.79 3.50
N TRP A 489 10.85 12.26 4.04
CA TRP A 489 10.09 11.19 3.42
C TRP A 489 8.62 11.54 3.30
N ILE A 490 8.05 11.25 2.14
CA ILE A 490 6.65 11.51 1.81
C ILE A 490 6.00 10.18 1.49
N LEU A 491 4.82 9.94 2.07
CA LEU A 491 4.01 8.77 1.82
C LEU A 491 2.71 9.21 1.13
N GLY A 492 2.49 8.76 -0.10
CA GLY A 492 1.23 8.92 -0.81
C GLY A 492 0.41 7.64 -0.80
N THR A 493 -0.89 7.77 -0.58
CA THR A 493 -1.85 6.66 -0.65
C THR A 493 -2.59 6.72 -1.98
N THR A 494 -2.64 5.60 -2.70
CA THR A 494 -3.50 5.40 -3.87
C THR A 494 -4.54 4.33 -3.57
N ASP A 495 -5.34 3.90 -4.54
CA ASP A 495 -6.33 2.85 -4.32
C ASP A 495 -5.69 1.46 -4.12
N THR A 496 -4.57 1.19 -4.78
CA THR A 496 -4.00 -0.15 -4.96
C THR A 496 -2.57 -0.31 -4.44
N TYR A 497 -1.90 0.79 -4.11
CA TYR A 497 -0.55 0.81 -3.55
C TYR A 497 -0.27 2.09 -2.75
N LEU A 498 0.80 2.08 -1.96
CA LEU A 498 1.39 3.29 -1.39
C LEU A 498 2.65 3.67 -2.17
N ILE A 499 2.92 4.96 -2.28
CA ILE A 499 4.15 5.50 -2.89
C ILE A 499 4.98 6.20 -1.82
N LEU A 500 6.22 5.75 -1.63
CA LEU A 500 7.18 6.35 -0.73
C LEU A 500 8.24 7.11 -1.55
N ILE A 501 8.37 8.41 -1.28
CA ILE A 501 9.27 9.31 -1.98
C ILE A 501 10.31 9.86 -1.00
N CYS A 502 11.59 9.77 -1.37
CA CYS A 502 12.66 10.54 -0.75
C CYS A 502 12.61 11.99 -1.29
N SER A 503 12.44 12.97 -0.40
CA SER A 503 12.44 14.39 -0.78
C SER A 503 13.84 15.02 -0.70
N LEU A 504 14.86 14.26 -0.29
CA LEU A 504 16.22 14.74 -0.24
C LEU A 504 16.81 14.89 -1.64
N PHE A 505 17.59 15.94 -1.83
CA PHE A 505 18.42 16.13 -3.00
C PHE A 505 19.67 16.93 -2.64
N THR A 506 20.72 16.74 -3.43
CA THR A 506 21.95 17.53 -3.33
C THR A 506 21.86 18.69 -4.30
N ASP A 507 21.96 19.92 -3.78
CA ASP A 507 21.94 21.12 -4.62
C ASP A 507 23.27 21.34 -5.37
N LYS A 508 23.33 22.43 -6.15
CA LYS A 508 24.53 22.79 -6.93
C LYS A 508 25.75 23.11 -6.06
N ASP A 509 25.52 23.48 -4.80
CA ASP A 509 26.56 23.82 -3.83
C ASP A 509 27.02 22.60 -3.03
N GLY A 510 26.52 21.40 -3.36
CA GLY A 510 26.83 20.15 -2.66
C GLY A 510 26.11 20.01 -1.32
N LYS A 511 25.09 20.83 -1.04
CA LYS A 511 24.33 20.77 0.22
C LYS A 511 23.07 19.93 0.06
N THR A 512 22.89 19.01 0.99
CA THR A 512 21.66 18.21 1.10
C THR A 512 20.51 19.07 1.59
N LYS A 513 19.40 19.07 0.83
CA LYS A 513 18.18 19.84 1.09
C LYS A 513 16.96 18.98 0.86
N THR A 514 15.81 19.40 1.38
CA THR A 514 14.52 18.79 1.07
C THR A 514 13.85 19.50 -0.11
N GLY A 515 13.01 18.78 -0.86
CA GLY A 515 12.22 19.32 -1.97
C GLY A 515 11.21 20.40 -1.57
N PHE A 516 10.98 20.61 -0.27
CA PHE A 516 10.22 21.73 0.29
C PHE A 516 11.00 23.06 0.25
N SER A 517 12.33 23.00 0.26
CA SER A 517 13.21 24.17 0.32
C SER A 517 13.75 24.60 -1.04
N GLY A 518 13.68 23.73 -2.04
CA GLY A 518 14.20 23.99 -3.39
C GLY A 518 13.67 23.00 -4.42
N ARG A 519 13.93 23.30 -5.70
CA ARG A 519 13.59 22.42 -6.82
C ARG A 519 14.63 21.31 -6.91
N MET A 520 14.19 20.06 -6.79
CA MET A 520 15.08 18.90 -6.71
C MET A 520 15.84 18.61 -8.01
N GLY A 521 15.28 18.96 -9.18
CA GLY A 521 15.91 18.66 -10.47
C GLY A 521 15.90 17.17 -10.78
N ASN A 522 16.92 16.70 -11.49
CA ASN A 522 16.98 15.34 -12.06
C ASN A 522 17.82 14.32 -11.27
N ARG A 523 18.50 14.74 -10.20
CA ARG A 523 19.29 13.86 -9.32
C ARG A 523 18.46 13.46 -8.12
N ILE A 524 17.44 12.66 -8.38
CA ILE A 524 16.47 12.24 -7.37
C ILE A 524 16.32 10.72 -7.45
N ALA A 525 16.09 10.09 -6.31
CA ALA A 525 15.83 8.67 -6.28
C ALA A 525 14.45 8.34 -6.85
N ALA A 526 14.34 7.15 -7.45
CA ALA A 526 13.04 6.61 -7.81
C ALA A 526 12.23 6.28 -6.55
N PRO A 527 10.89 6.42 -6.57
CA PRO A 527 10.06 6.10 -5.43
C PRO A 527 10.00 4.59 -5.23
N ARG A 528 9.72 4.17 -4.00
CA ARG A 528 9.40 2.79 -3.67
C ARG A 528 7.90 2.64 -3.52
N LEU A 529 7.35 1.55 -4.06
CA LEU A 529 5.95 1.18 -3.90
C LEU A 529 5.81 0.22 -2.72
N LEU A 530 4.70 0.31 -2.01
CA LEU A 530 4.33 -0.64 -0.97
C LEU A 530 3.00 -1.25 -1.41
N LYS A 531 2.98 -2.56 -1.61
CA LYS A 531 1.86 -3.29 -2.22
C LYS A 531 1.50 -4.49 -1.36
N LEU A 532 0.23 -4.90 -1.42
CA LEU A 532 -0.17 -6.21 -0.93
C LEU A 532 0.36 -7.28 -1.88
N ASN A 533 0.66 -8.47 -1.36
CA ASN A 533 0.86 -9.62 -2.22
C ASN A 533 -0.49 -9.96 -2.93
N PRO A 534 -0.46 -10.72 -4.04
CA PRO A 534 -1.68 -11.04 -4.79
C PRO A 534 -2.76 -11.74 -3.96
N LEU A 535 -2.37 -12.57 -2.98
CA LEU A 535 -3.28 -13.32 -2.11
C LEU A 535 -4.05 -12.39 -1.17
N ASP A 536 -3.34 -11.55 -0.43
CA ASP A 536 -3.91 -10.57 0.50
C ASP A 536 -4.71 -9.50 -0.26
N SER A 537 -4.26 -9.10 -1.45
CA SER A 537 -5.03 -8.20 -2.30
C SER A 537 -6.35 -8.83 -2.74
N HIS A 538 -6.35 -10.11 -3.14
CA HIS A 538 -7.58 -10.81 -3.46
C HIS A 538 -8.51 -10.95 -2.25
N MET A 539 -7.96 -11.21 -1.05
CA MET A 539 -8.75 -11.21 0.20
C MET A 539 -9.33 -9.85 0.54
N ALA A 540 -8.59 -8.77 0.26
CA ALA A 540 -9.10 -7.41 0.39
C ALA A 540 -10.24 -7.12 -0.60
N GLY A 541 -10.32 -7.87 -1.70
CA GLY A 541 -11.37 -7.74 -2.70
C GLY A 541 -11.35 -6.34 -3.31
N ALA A 542 -12.50 -5.69 -3.39
CA ALA A 542 -12.62 -4.33 -3.94
C ALA A 542 -12.21 -3.21 -2.95
N ASN A 543 -11.71 -3.55 -1.76
CA ASN A 543 -11.31 -2.55 -0.77
C ASN A 543 -10.02 -1.86 -1.18
N LYS A 544 -10.00 -0.54 -1.02
CA LYS A 544 -8.89 0.34 -1.40
C LYS A 544 -8.03 0.69 -0.19
N PHE A 545 -6.76 1.01 -0.43
CA PHE A 545 -5.90 1.62 0.58
C PHE A 545 -6.46 2.98 1.04
N ARG A 546 -6.43 3.20 2.36
CA ARG A 546 -6.85 4.43 3.02
C ARG A 546 -5.89 4.81 4.15
N ASN A 547 -5.78 6.12 4.37
CA ASN A 547 -5.12 6.74 5.53
C ASN A 547 -3.71 6.21 5.81
N ALA A 548 -2.85 6.07 4.78
CA ALA A 548 -1.49 5.65 5.04
C ALA A 548 -0.69 6.75 5.75
N GLN A 549 -0.03 6.40 6.85
CA GLN A 549 0.63 7.33 7.76
C GLN A 549 1.92 6.74 8.34
N PHE A 550 2.84 7.62 8.71
CA PHE A 550 4.02 7.26 9.50
C PHE A 550 3.66 7.14 10.98
N SER A 551 4.44 6.35 11.73
CA SER A 551 4.37 6.35 13.20
C SER A 551 4.55 7.76 13.76
N TRP A 552 3.83 8.14 14.81
CA TRP A 552 3.70 9.56 15.16
C TRP A 552 4.83 10.10 16.05
N VAL A 553 5.64 11.00 15.47
CA VAL A 553 6.73 11.74 16.11
C VAL A 553 6.51 13.25 15.95
N THR A 554 6.80 14.03 16.98
CA THR A 554 6.74 15.51 16.94
C THR A 554 8.01 16.20 17.43
N GLU A 555 9.10 15.46 17.65
CA GLU A 555 10.36 16.00 18.16
C GLU A 555 11.47 15.96 17.11
N ASN A 556 12.25 17.03 17.04
CA ASN A 556 13.39 17.08 16.12
C ASN A 556 14.48 16.08 16.56
N GLY A 557 15.05 15.35 15.60
CA GLY A 557 16.09 14.36 15.84
C GLY A 557 15.58 12.95 16.12
N LYS A 558 14.27 12.77 16.36
CA LYS A 558 13.63 11.46 16.37
C LYS A 558 13.11 11.10 14.99
N GLN A 559 13.00 9.81 14.72
CA GLN A 559 12.58 9.28 13.42
C GLN A 559 11.39 8.34 13.57
N GLU A 560 10.48 8.45 12.62
CA GLU A 560 9.43 7.47 12.42
C GLU A 560 10.01 6.10 12.10
N ARG A 561 9.34 5.03 12.54
CA ARG A 561 9.83 3.63 12.43
C ARG A 561 8.90 2.70 11.69
N HIS A 562 7.63 3.04 11.59
CA HIS A 562 6.62 2.21 10.95
C HIS A 562 5.75 3.03 10.01
N LEU A 563 5.20 2.35 9.02
CA LEU A 563 4.17 2.85 8.13
C LEU A 563 2.93 1.98 8.36
N VAL A 564 1.76 2.59 8.46
CA VAL A 564 0.51 1.85 8.57
C VAL A 564 -0.50 2.39 7.57
N ALA A 565 -1.28 1.49 6.96
CA ALA A 565 -2.41 1.84 6.11
C ALA A 565 -3.58 0.88 6.33
N THR A 566 -4.78 1.33 6.02
CA THR A 566 -6.01 0.53 6.13
C THR A 566 -6.46 0.03 4.77
N VAL A 567 -6.81 -1.25 4.65
CA VAL A 567 -7.44 -1.84 3.47
C VAL A 567 -8.62 -2.71 3.90
N GLY A 568 -9.83 -2.14 3.84
CA GLY A 568 -11.03 -2.85 4.32
C GLY A 568 -10.87 -3.31 5.77
N LYS A 569 -10.73 -4.61 5.99
CA LYS A 569 -10.58 -5.26 7.31
C LYS A 569 -9.13 -5.40 7.80
N PHE A 570 -8.17 -4.92 7.02
CA PHE A 570 -6.74 -5.07 7.29
C PHE A 570 -6.11 -3.75 7.71
N SER A 571 -5.36 -3.75 8.82
CA SER A 571 -4.29 -2.78 9.03
C SER A 571 -2.99 -3.40 8.55
N VAL A 572 -2.36 -2.78 7.56
CA VAL A 572 -1.13 -3.25 6.93
C VAL A 572 0.03 -2.40 7.44
N ILE A 573 1.04 -3.04 8.03
CA ILE A 573 2.10 -2.38 8.78
C ILE A 573 3.45 -2.75 8.16
N TRP A 574 4.20 -1.76 7.67
CA TRP A 574 5.56 -1.96 7.21
C TRP A 574 6.55 -1.42 8.22
N ASN A 575 7.68 -2.13 8.36
CA ASN A 575 8.85 -1.59 9.04
C ASN A 575 9.54 -0.57 8.12
N PHE A 576 9.63 0.67 8.56
CA PHE A 576 10.13 1.74 7.71
C PHE A 576 11.63 1.62 7.42
N GLN A 577 12.41 1.04 8.34
CA GLN A 577 13.83 0.78 8.10
C GLN A 577 14.02 -0.27 7.01
N GLN A 578 13.27 -1.38 7.05
CA GLN A 578 13.29 -2.41 6.01
C GLN A 578 12.88 -1.86 4.64
N VAL A 579 11.88 -0.98 4.60
CA VAL A 579 11.45 -0.35 3.34
C VAL A 579 12.51 0.58 2.75
N LYS A 580 13.40 1.17 3.57
CA LYS A 580 14.51 2.02 3.08
C LYS A 580 15.73 1.23 2.65
N ASP A 581 15.97 0.06 3.23
CA ASP A 581 17.10 -0.80 2.91
C ASP A 581 17.05 -1.24 1.44
N GLY A 582 18.00 -0.76 0.62
CA GLY A 582 18.06 -1.10 -0.80
C GLY A 582 18.39 -2.56 -1.09
N SER A 583 18.96 -3.26 -0.10
CA SER A 583 19.38 -4.66 -0.18
C SER A 583 18.30 -5.64 0.30
N HIS A 584 17.15 -5.13 0.73
CA HIS A 584 16.03 -5.96 1.20
C HIS A 584 15.56 -6.94 0.11
N GLU A 585 15.23 -8.18 0.51
CA GLU A 585 14.86 -9.28 -0.41
C GLU A 585 13.70 -8.92 -1.36
N CYS A 586 12.73 -8.14 -0.84
CA CYS A 586 11.61 -7.58 -1.58
C CYS A 586 12.04 -6.86 -2.90
N TYR A 587 13.28 -6.37 -3.01
CA TYR A 587 13.78 -5.63 -4.18
C TYR A 587 14.65 -6.46 -5.14
N GLN A 588 15.00 -7.70 -4.81
CA GLN A 588 15.90 -8.52 -5.64
C GLN A 588 15.30 -8.85 -7.02
N ASN A 589 13.98 -9.06 -7.08
CA ASN A 589 13.23 -9.42 -8.28
C ASN A 589 12.48 -8.23 -8.89
N GLN A 590 13.04 -7.02 -8.77
CA GLN A 590 12.36 -5.79 -9.19
C GLN A 590 11.99 -5.82 -10.68
N VAL A 591 10.73 -5.45 -10.95
CA VAL A 591 10.20 -5.14 -12.28
C VAL A 591 9.60 -3.75 -12.21
N GLY A 592 10.12 -2.80 -13.00
CA GLY A 592 9.68 -1.41 -12.92
C GLY A 592 10.15 -0.77 -11.61
N LEU A 593 9.26 -0.11 -10.86
CA LEU A 593 9.60 0.51 -9.57
C LEU A 593 9.77 -0.53 -8.44
N LYS A 594 10.77 -0.32 -7.58
CA LYS A 594 11.00 -1.13 -6.36
C LYS A 594 9.72 -1.24 -5.55
N SER A 595 9.26 -2.45 -5.29
CA SER A 595 8.00 -2.71 -4.58
C SER A 595 8.26 -3.57 -3.34
N CYS A 596 7.75 -3.14 -2.18
CA CYS A 596 7.86 -3.87 -0.92
C CYS A 596 6.54 -4.56 -0.57
N TYR A 597 6.65 -5.87 -0.33
CA TYR A 597 5.58 -6.79 0.09
C TYR A 597 5.79 -7.31 1.52
N CYS A 598 6.79 -6.76 2.21
CA CYS A 598 7.26 -7.23 3.51
C CYS A 598 6.53 -6.44 4.61
N TYR A 599 5.36 -6.92 5.03
CA TYR A 599 4.46 -6.26 5.99
C TYR A 599 3.83 -7.24 6.97
N LYS A 600 3.29 -6.69 8.06
CA LYS A 600 2.42 -7.41 9.01
C LYS A 600 0.97 -6.97 8.81
N ILE A 601 0.03 -7.90 8.99
CA ILE A 601 -1.41 -7.62 8.94
C ILE A 601 -2.03 -7.77 10.32
N VAL A 602 -2.83 -6.79 10.73
CA VAL A 602 -3.85 -6.94 11.77
C VAL A 602 -5.20 -7.06 11.08
N LEU A 603 -5.85 -8.22 11.22
CA LEU A 603 -7.17 -8.50 10.67
C LEU A 603 -8.25 -8.21 11.72
N LYS A 604 -9.35 -7.60 11.29
CA LYS A 604 -10.57 -7.42 12.10
C LYS A 604 -11.80 -8.05 11.42
N ASP A 605 -12.85 -8.27 12.20
CA ASP A 605 -14.09 -8.86 11.71
C ASP A 605 -14.87 -7.90 10.81
N ASP A 606 -14.80 -6.60 11.14
CA ASP A 606 -15.44 -5.50 10.42
C ASP A 606 -14.42 -4.64 9.67
N SER A 607 -14.91 -3.87 8.69
CA SER A 607 -14.09 -2.89 7.98
C SER A 607 -13.55 -1.86 8.97
N ILE A 608 -12.25 -1.63 8.94
CA ILE A 608 -11.56 -0.71 9.83
C ILE A 608 -11.90 0.72 9.41
N VAL A 609 -12.25 1.54 10.39
CA VAL A 609 -12.56 2.96 10.23
C VAL A 609 -11.26 3.74 10.06
N ASP A 610 -10.33 3.58 11.01
CA ASP A 610 -9.00 4.18 10.99
C ASP A 610 -8.00 3.31 11.76
N SER A 611 -6.72 3.44 11.42
CA SER A 611 -5.62 2.69 12.05
C SER A 611 -4.38 3.58 12.13
N ARG A 612 -3.93 3.92 13.35
CA ARG A 612 -2.85 4.89 13.56
C ARG A 612 -2.03 4.57 14.80
N PHE A 613 -0.73 4.82 14.74
CA PHE A 613 0.15 4.76 15.91
C PHE A 613 -0.11 5.92 16.87
N MET A 614 -0.10 5.62 18.16
CA MET A 614 -0.09 6.65 19.20
C MET A 614 1.20 7.48 19.13
N HIS A 615 1.16 8.66 19.75
CA HIS A 615 2.34 9.50 19.87
C HIS A 615 3.48 8.75 20.57
N GLU A 616 4.71 8.91 20.07
CA GLU A 616 5.92 8.22 20.55
C GLU A 616 6.18 8.32 22.06
N LYS A 617 5.63 9.33 22.74
CA LYS A 617 5.74 9.48 24.20
C LYS A 617 5.13 8.30 24.97
N PHE A 618 4.22 7.55 24.33
CA PHE A 618 3.58 6.36 24.87
C PHE A 618 4.34 5.07 24.55
N ALA A 619 5.49 5.17 23.88
CA ALA A 619 6.41 4.05 23.77
C ALA A 619 6.93 3.63 25.16
N VAL A 620 7.11 2.33 25.37
CA VAL A 620 7.66 1.78 26.61
C VAL A 620 9.15 1.48 26.46
N SER A 621 9.84 1.23 27.57
CA SER A 621 11.26 0.87 27.54
C SER A 621 11.51 -0.51 26.90
N ASP A 622 10.55 -1.45 27.03
CA ASP A 622 10.68 -2.85 26.57
C ASP A 622 10.21 -3.08 25.13
N SER A 623 9.46 -2.13 24.57
CA SER A 623 9.09 -2.02 23.16
C SER A 623 9.29 -0.57 22.79
N PRO A 624 10.29 -0.23 21.97
CA PRO A 624 10.55 1.16 21.66
C PRO A 624 9.37 1.79 20.92
N GLU A 625 8.43 1.02 20.36
CA GLU A 625 7.26 1.51 19.60
C GLU A 625 6.10 1.98 20.49
N ALA A 626 5.47 3.08 20.08
CA ALA A 626 4.16 3.44 20.62
C ALA A 626 3.09 2.46 20.09
N PRO A 627 2.02 2.19 20.86
CA PRO A 627 0.96 1.28 20.46
C PRO A 627 0.27 1.70 19.15
N LEU A 628 -0.13 0.71 18.36
CA LEU A 628 -1.03 0.88 17.23
C LEU A 628 -2.48 0.82 17.71
N VAL A 629 -3.28 1.82 17.35
CA VAL A 629 -4.72 1.84 17.63
C VAL A 629 -5.48 1.54 16.34
N VAL A 630 -6.40 0.57 16.41
CA VAL A 630 -7.25 0.14 15.30
C VAL A 630 -8.71 0.32 15.70
N ALA A 631 -9.43 1.19 14.99
CA ALA A 631 -10.85 1.44 15.22
C ALA A 631 -11.70 0.76 14.14
N THR A 632 -12.71 0.01 14.57
CA THR A 632 -13.81 -0.51 13.76
C THR A 632 -15.09 0.24 14.15
N PRO A 633 -16.21 0.10 13.43
CA PRO A 633 -17.46 0.79 13.80
C PRO A 633 -17.90 0.48 15.24
N MET A 634 -17.67 -0.74 15.72
CA MET A 634 -18.19 -1.17 17.02
C MET A 634 -17.17 -1.19 18.14
N LYS A 635 -15.87 -1.12 17.82
CA LYS A 635 -14.80 -1.38 18.79
C LYS A 635 -13.52 -0.65 18.44
N VAL A 636 -12.72 -0.36 19.43
CA VAL A 636 -11.35 0.10 19.27
C VAL A 636 -10.39 -0.84 20.00
N SER A 637 -9.31 -1.23 19.33
CA SER A 637 -8.29 -2.13 19.87
C SER A 637 -6.92 -1.47 19.85
N SER A 638 -6.07 -1.82 20.80
CA SER A 638 -4.69 -1.36 20.87
C SER A 638 -3.72 -2.54 20.79
N PHE A 639 -2.66 -2.38 20.00
CA PHE A 639 -1.65 -3.40 19.75
C PHE A 639 -0.26 -2.87 20.06
N SER A 640 0.50 -3.61 20.85
CA SER A 640 1.93 -3.35 21.02
C SER A 640 2.72 -4.04 19.90
N ILE A 641 3.78 -3.38 19.44
CA ILE A 641 4.71 -3.95 18.45
C ILE A 641 6.01 -4.31 19.17
N SER A 642 6.20 -5.60 19.23
CA SER A 642 7.27 -6.38 19.79
C SER A 642 8.76 -6.06 19.58
N SER A 643 9.30 -5.91 18.38
CA SER A 643 10.76 -5.99 18.09
C SER A 643 11.58 -6.93 18.99
N ARG A 644 11.16 -8.18 19.24
CA ARG A 644 12.00 -9.12 20.02
C ARG A 644 13.31 -9.38 19.30
N ARG A 645 14.41 -8.80 19.80
CA ARG A 645 15.75 -9.37 19.62
C ARG A 645 15.78 -10.65 20.45
N LEU A 646 15.60 -11.80 19.81
CA LEU A 646 16.00 -13.06 20.40
C LEU A 646 17.53 -13.00 20.58
N GLN A 647 18.00 -12.68 21.78
CA GLN A 647 19.33 -13.06 22.21
C GLN A 647 19.37 -14.59 22.20
N MET A 648 20.08 -15.15 21.22
CA MET A 648 20.70 -16.47 21.36
C MET A 648 22.20 -16.28 21.40
#